data_AF-A0A0J7LLX7-F1
#
_entry.id   AF-A0A0J7LLX7-F1
#
_cell.length_a   1.000
_cell.length_b   1.000
_cell.length_c   1.000
_cell.angle_alpha   90.00
_cell.angle_beta   90.00
_cell.angle_gamma   90.00
#
_symmetry.space_group_name_H-M   'P 1'
#
loop_
_entity.id
_entity.type
_entity.pdbx_description
1 polymer ?
#
loop_
_entity_poly.entity_id
_entity_poly.type
_entity_poly.pdbx_seq_one_letter_code
_entity_poly.pdbx_strand_id
1 'polypeptide(L)'
;MKKIGLDIGSSSLGWFIDKNKKGVVTFETGMSKGQSGGYTSPTKDRREARSKRNLIRARKYRKWELLKVLLNGYVPLTETEMNEWCHYKKGKQRKFPESEQFLKWLACDFTYQNGEKYKNPYELRVKSLDSNLSKHEFGRALYHLVQRRGYKDIGERDQETEKQIQRRGESGFQSALDGNRTVAEALVKGFLDKGERARNQYPYREEYRKELELICESQGYSTDLNDKGEYADKFVKNLWKAIIWQRPLKSQKGNIGKCTLEPSKLRCPISHPAFEIFRALQFINTIKYFDTNGEKQSLNSDLRNKLFIDLFLKQDGNFKFQEIKKFLDKHSVSVYKYNYPINPKNNQYETSVAGMPICKSLIYLFGDSAQQALLDIEKFNIGNAPKIKGGYSIYDIWHIVFDFDEQHLEKFGQEKLVIENVIRKRKGEDISVSPLVELKRKFLQGYSDVSLKAICKIIPFLKEGYLYNEAVVLAKIPYLIGADWKSFKQIILDVLKESNKRYQEKLMIASISNNLIDKHKGQTRATIDGNEDGSFAYKDFSYTITEKDVEDVKNACRNHFGDKTWNETKNQDDIIQKVALEYQDYFYDQKRAYRKTETLTEIFNSLLKEKNINLNGELYHHSNRENLYNKNLHVNFKTGEKYLPKYKDTEREILPIPYIDSIKNPMFNKSMSIVRKLLNELIINGEIDQETEVTVELARELNDNNVRAAIERYQKERRDNREKIRKFLEQYNEEESRTLNVEDNIPLFELWTEQIFEETEDESRNKIQNKNRLDILREKEDVKRYELWTEQKGQCMYTGKMISISQLFSNEIDVEHTIPRSILPDNTMANQTVAFAKYNRDIKAARTPFYCENFSKDTPNGTSISPRLDNWRKLRDYYKIQYETRRRAKGAEDENSKNKRIQDKHYFKLHFEYWNDKLNRFEAEEIKDSWARRQLVDTQMVSKYAREYLKLYFKKVAVQKGSITAEFRKIFGFQEQDEIKSRDKHTHHAIDAAVLTMIPTNSSYREEVLKEYYIAVENKDKRKMDDLRKKMIPPFFNVQSLIKEIESTTLIVNYQKDKILQQTSRTVRKRGKIQYVKNKQGEFTPL
;
A
#
# COMPACT_ATOMS: atom_id res chain seq x y z
N MET A 1 5.79 4.59 -39.10
CA MET A 1 6.42 4.06 -37.85
C MET A 1 5.45 3.07 -37.21
N LYS A 2 5.90 1.88 -36.79
CA LYS A 2 4.99 0.83 -36.26
C LYS A 2 4.48 1.19 -34.86
N LYS A 3 3.20 0.92 -34.58
CA LYS A 3 2.56 1.12 -33.27
C LYS A 3 1.98 -0.19 -32.75
N ILE A 4 1.97 -0.37 -31.43
CA ILE A 4 1.29 -1.50 -30.78
C ILE A 4 0.50 -1.02 -29.55
N GLY A 5 -0.75 -1.45 -29.48
CA GLY A 5 -1.66 -1.20 -28.37
C GLY A 5 -1.76 -2.44 -27.49
N LEU A 6 -1.71 -2.25 -26.17
CA LEU A 6 -1.79 -3.33 -25.19
C LEU A 6 -2.85 -3.00 -24.12
N ASP A 7 -3.94 -3.76 -24.08
CA ASP A 7 -4.93 -3.72 -23.00
C ASP A 7 -4.63 -4.84 -21.99
N ILE A 8 -4.01 -4.48 -20.86
CA ILE A 8 -3.53 -5.46 -19.86
C ILE A 8 -4.57 -5.63 -18.75
N GLY A 9 -5.25 -6.77 -18.79
CA GLY A 9 -6.16 -7.25 -17.77
C GLY A 9 -5.54 -8.16 -16.71
N SER A 10 -6.38 -8.56 -15.76
CA SER A 10 -6.03 -9.50 -14.69
C SER A 10 -6.07 -10.98 -15.10
N SER A 11 -6.76 -11.28 -16.20
CA SER A 11 -6.93 -12.61 -16.81
C SER A 11 -6.96 -12.56 -18.34
N SER A 12 -6.68 -11.39 -18.92
CA SER A 12 -6.72 -11.16 -20.36
C SER A 12 -5.63 -10.16 -20.77
N LEU A 13 -5.18 -10.27 -22.01
CA LEU A 13 -4.29 -9.33 -22.67
C LEU A 13 -4.81 -9.14 -24.10
N GLY A 14 -5.36 -7.96 -24.40
CA GLY A 14 -5.67 -7.55 -25.76
C GLY A 14 -4.44 -6.90 -26.40
N TRP A 15 -4.19 -7.21 -27.67
CA TRP A 15 -3.12 -6.57 -28.43
C TRP A 15 -3.54 -6.31 -29.89
N PHE A 16 -3.02 -5.22 -30.45
CA PHE A 16 -3.30 -4.80 -31.82
C PHE A 16 -2.08 -4.06 -32.39
N ILE A 17 -1.69 -4.42 -33.62
CA ILE A 17 -0.68 -3.72 -34.43
C ILE A 17 -1.37 -3.17 -35.68
N ASP A 18 -2.06 -4.06 -36.41
CA ASP A 18 -2.81 -3.75 -37.63
C ASP A 18 -3.95 -4.76 -37.83
N LYS A 19 -4.68 -4.63 -38.94
CA LYS A 19 -5.77 -5.53 -39.32
C LYS A 19 -5.35 -6.99 -39.39
N ASN A 20 -4.15 -7.31 -39.87
CA ASN A 20 -3.68 -8.69 -39.97
C ASN A 20 -3.08 -9.21 -38.65
N LYS A 21 -2.65 -8.31 -37.76
CA LYS A 21 -1.89 -8.63 -36.55
C LYS A 21 -2.59 -8.12 -35.29
N LYS A 22 -3.46 -8.96 -34.77
CA LYS A 22 -4.34 -8.70 -33.61
C LYS A 22 -4.65 -9.97 -32.84
N GLY A 23 -4.95 -9.86 -31.54
CA GLY A 23 -5.31 -11.03 -30.75
C GLY A 23 -5.74 -10.71 -29.32
N VAL A 24 -6.32 -11.73 -28.67
CA VAL A 24 -6.60 -11.72 -27.23
C VAL A 24 -6.00 -12.96 -26.60
N VAL A 25 -5.18 -12.78 -25.57
CA VAL A 25 -4.65 -13.89 -24.77
C VAL A 25 -5.39 -13.92 -23.44
N THR A 26 -6.19 -14.96 -23.19
CA THR A 26 -6.81 -15.21 -21.89
C THR A 26 -5.93 -16.14 -21.05
N PHE A 27 -5.94 -16.00 -19.73
CA PHE A 27 -5.15 -16.83 -18.84
C PHE A 27 -5.75 -16.88 -17.43
N GLU A 28 -5.47 -17.95 -16.68
CA GLU A 28 -5.88 -18.04 -15.29
C GLU A 28 -5.30 -16.89 -14.45
N THR A 29 -6.16 -16.30 -13.64
CA THR A 29 -5.76 -15.30 -12.65
C THR A 29 -4.64 -15.84 -11.76
N GLY A 30 -3.63 -15.03 -11.45
CA GLY A 30 -2.57 -15.37 -10.49
C GLY A 30 -3.05 -15.60 -9.04
N MET A 31 -4.36 -15.57 -8.80
CA MET A 31 -5.05 -15.64 -7.51
C MET A 31 -6.29 -16.53 -7.64
N SER A 32 -6.64 -17.25 -6.58
CA SER A 32 -7.86 -18.05 -6.48
C SER A 32 -8.99 -17.22 -5.87
N LYS A 33 -10.23 -17.36 -6.33
CA LYS A 33 -11.39 -16.84 -5.58
C LYS A 33 -11.67 -17.79 -4.41
N GLY A 34 -11.63 -17.27 -3.19
CA GLY A 34 -12.00 -17.99 -1.98
C GLY A 34 -13.52 -18.13 -1.84
N GLN A 35 -13.95 -19.07 -1.00
CA GLN A 35 -15.38 -19.37 -0.77
C GLN A 35 -16.17 -18.18 -0.21
N SER A 36 -15.52 -17.21 0.44
CA SER A 36 -16.11 -15.98 0.96
C SER A 36 -16.05 -14.79 -0.01
N GLY A 37 -15.75 -15.02 -1.29
CA GLY A 37 -15.73 -13.99 -2.34
C GLY A 37 -14.42 -13.19 -2.46
N GLY A 38 -13.46 -13.36 -1.54
CA GLY A 38 -12.15 -12.68 -1.60
C GLY A 38 -11.09 -13.47 -2.38
N TYR A 39 -10.10 -12.79 -2.99
CA TYR A 39 -8.98 -13.45 -3.69
C TYR A 39 -7.91 -13.97 -2.70
N THR A 40 -7.64 -15.28 -2.69
CA THR A 40 -6.54 -15.90 -1.95
C THR A 40 -5.37 -16.26 -2.87
N SER A 41 -4.14 -16.14 -2.38
CA SER A 41 -2.98 -16.57 -3.15
C SER A 41 -2.84 -18.10 -3.06
N PRO A 42 -2.69 -18.83 -4.18
CA PRO A 42 -2.39 -20.26 -4.16
C PRO A 42 -1.14 -20.61 -3.33
N THR A 43 -0.21 -19.65 -3.19
CA THR A 43 0.99 -19.78 -2.36
C THR A 43 0.66 -19.83 -0.87
N LYS A 44 -0.41 -19.16 -0.42
CA LYS A 44 -0.91 -19.20 0.96
C LYS A 44 -1.40 -20.61 1.28
N ASP A 45 -2.25 -21.19 0.45
CA ASP A 45 -2.78 -22.55 0.63
C ASP A 45 -1.64 -23.58 0.66
N ARG A 46 -0.68 -23.44 -0.26
CA ARG A 46 0.54 -24.28 -0.27
C ARG A 46 1.35 -24.13 1.03
N ARG A 47 1.46 -22.91 1.58
CA ARG A 47 2.18 -22.62 2.84
C ARG A 47 1.45 -23.22 4.03
N GLU A 48 0.13 -23.09 4.11
CA GLU A 48 -0.70 -23.66 5.17
C GLU A 48 -0.65 -25.20 5.15
N ALA A 49 -0.80 -25.82 3.97
CA ALA A 49 -0.66 -27.26 3.81
C ALA A 49 0.74 -27.74 4.22
N ARG A 50 1.80 -26.98 3.87
CA ARG A 50 3.18 -27.26 4.28
C ARG A 50 3.35 -27.14 5.79
N SER A 51 2.75 -26.13 6.41
CA SER A 51 2.77 -25.94 7.87
C SER A 51 2.12 -27.12 8.59
N LYS A 52 0.91 -27.53 8.16
CA LYS A 52 0.21 -28.72 8.68
C LYS A 52 1.07 -29.98 8.55
N ARG A 53 1.70 -30.21 7.40
CA ARG A 53 2.63 -31.35 7.19
C ARG A 53 3.84 -31.30 8.12
N ASN A 54 4.43 -30.11 8.30
CA ASN A 54 5.56 -29.92 9.21
C ASN A 54 5.18 -30.21 10.66
N LEU A 55 3.99 -29.80 11.12
CA LEU A 55 3.49 -30.09 12.45
C LEU A 55 3.27 -31.60 12.67
N ILE A 56 2.68 -32.30 11.69
CA ILE A 56 2.51 -33.75 11.73
C ILE A 56 3.86 -34.45 11.79
N ARG A 57 4.81 -34.03 10.93
CA ARG A 57 6.17 -34.58 10.89
C ARG A 57 6.92 -34.33 12.20
N ALA A 58 6.85 -33.13 12.75
CA ALA A 58 7.48 -32.79 14.03
C ALA A 58 6.88 -33.61 15.18
N ARG A 59 5.54 -33.81 15.21
CA ARG A 59 4.87 -34.68 16.17
C ARG A 59 5.32 -36.14 16.06
N LYS A 60 5.52 -36.63 14.84
CA LYS A 60 6.02 -37.98 14.58
C LYS A 60 7.46 -38.15 15.06
N TYR A 61 8.34 -37.18 14.74
CA TYR A 61 9.75 -37.23 15.12
C TYR A 61 9.95 -37.16 16.63
N ARG A 62 9.22 -36.31 17.35
CA ARG A 62 9.33 -36.27 18.82
C ARG A 62 8.88 -37.57 19.50
N LYS A 63 7.86 -38.25 18.95
CA LYS A 63 7.45 -39.57 19.44
C LYS A 63 8.56 -40.59 19.26
N TRP A 64 9.24 -40.55 18.12
CA TRP A 64 10.39 -41.40 17.86
C TRP A 64 11.54 -41.09 18.80
N GLU A 65 11.90 -39.82 18.96
CA GLU A 65 12.97 -39.45 19.90
C GLU A 65 12.64 -39.88 21.33
N LEU A 66 11.39 -39.73 21.79
CA LEU A 66 11.00 -40.26 23.11
C LEU A 66 11.13 -41.79 23.15
N LEU A 67 10.61 -42.51 22.16
CA LEU A 67 10.67 -43.97 22.18
C LEU A 67 12.11 -44.49 22.19
N LYS A 68 13.06 -43.80 21.54
CA LYS A 68 14.49 -44.15 21.60
C LYS A 68 15.01 -44.05 23.03
N VAL A 69 14.58 -43.04 23.78
CA VAL A 69 14.93 -42.87 25.20
C VAL A 69 14.30 -43.99 26.04
N LEU A 70 13.08 -44.43 25.69
CA LEU A 70 12.36 -45.47 26.42
C LEU A 70 12.81 -46.91 26.10
N LEU A 71 13.55 -47.15 25.01
CA LEU A 71 14.02 -48.50 24.61
C LEU A 71 14.84 -49.22 25.69
N ASN A 72 15.36 -48.50 26.69
CA ASN A 72 16.07 -49.05 27.85
C ASN A 72 15.12 -49.72 28.88
N GLY A 73 14.13 -50.49 28.42
CA GLY A 73 13.21 -51.27 29.26
C GLY A 73 11.98 -50.51 29.79
N TYR A 74 11.66 -49.32 29.25
CA TYR A 74 10.46 -48.55 29.62
C TYR A 74 9.34 -48.68 28.57
N VAL A 75 9.56 -49.45 27.50
CA VAL A 75 8.57 -49.73 26.46
C VAL A 75 8.77 -51.17 25.94
N PRO A 76 7.69 -51.94 25.73
CA PRO A 76 7.75 -53.24 25.07
C PRO A 76 7.88 -53.05 23.55
N LEU A 77 9.03 -52.55 23.09
CA LEU A 77 9.33 -52.29 21.69
C LEU A 77 10.80 -52.64 21.42
N THR A 78 11.06 -53.38 20.34
CA THR A 78 12.44 -53.70 19.94
C THR A 78 13.07 -52.60 19.08
N GLU A 79 14.40 -52.52 19.09
CA GLU A 79 15.13 -51.56 18.24
C GLU A 79 14.89 -51.83 16.74
N THR A 80 14.73 -53.10 16.35
CA THR A 80 14.37 -53.52 14.99
C THR A 80 13.00 -52.98 14.56
N GLU A 81 11.94 -53.22 15.34
CA GLU A 81 10.59 -52.71 15.04
C GLU A 81 10.55 -51.19 14.99
N MET A 82 11.31 -50.54 15.88
CA MET A 82 11.45 -49.09 15.89
C MET A 82 12.12 -48.59 14.60
N ASN A 83 13.21 -49.22 14.18
CA ASN A 83 13.95 -48.81 12.99
C ASN A 83 13.14 -48.98 11.70
N GLU A 84 12.34 -50.04 11.60
CA GLU A 84 11.40 -50.25 10.49
C GLU A 84 10.30 -49.17 10.42
N TRP A 85 9.89 -48.64 11.57
CA TRP A 85 8.92 -47.56 11.64
C TRP A 85 9.53 -46.18 11.35
N CYS A 86 10.72 -45.93 11.90
CA CYS A 86 11.39 -44.62 11.92
C CYS A 86 12.13 -44.32 10.61
N HIS A 87 12.92 -45.27 10.12
CA HIS A 87 13.79 -45.06 8.97
C HIS A 87 13.07 -45.36 7.67
N TYR A 88 13.31 -44.52 6.66
CA TYR A 88 12.82 -44.79 5.31
C TYR A 88 13.93 -45.50 4.54
N LYS A 89 13.61 -46.65 3.92
CA LYS A 89 14.47 -47.32 2.96
C LYS A 89 13.74 -47.39 1.62
N LYS A 90 14.39 -46.97 0.53
CA LYS A 90 13.80 -46.99 -0.83
C LYS A 90 13.38 -48.43 -1.15
N GLY A 91 12.11 -48.64 -1.50
CA GLY A 91 11.54 -49.98 -1.77
C GLY A 91 10.92 -50.71 -0.57
N LYS A 92 11.06 -50.22 0.67
CA LYS A 92 10.39 -50.78 1.85
C LYS A 92 9.40 -49.79 2.47
N GLN A 93 8.16 -50.23 2.73
CA GLN A 93 7.17 -49.41 3.44
C GLN A 93 7.51 -49.34 4.93
N ARG A 94 7.26 -48.19 5.56
CA ARG A 94 7.39 -48.04 7.02
C ARG A 94 6.26 -48.81 7.69
N LYS A 95 6.60 -49.80 8.52
CA LYS A 95 5.62 -50.60 9.29
C LYS A 95 5.46 -50.00 10.69
N PHE A 96 4.23 -49.88 11.17
CA PHE A 96 3.99 -49.50 12.57
C PHE A 96 4.21 -50.73 13.46
N PRO A 97 4.79 -50.62 14.66
CA PRO A 97 4.94 -51.76 15.55
C PRO A 97 3.57 -52.28 15.98
N GLU A 98 3.30 -53.56 15.73
CA GLU A 98 2.01 -54.23 15.95
C GLU A 98 2.16 -55.46 16.85
N SER A 99 3.27 -55.57 17.58
CA SER A 99 3.42 -56.63 18.59
C SER A 99 2.33 -56.53 19.66
N GLU A 100 1.86 -57.68 20.12
CA GLU A 100 0.73 -57.76 21.04
C GLU A 100 0.98 -56.98 22.33
N GLN A 101 2.19 -57.09 22.89
CA GLN A 101 2.62 -56.35 24.09
C GLN A 101 2.63 -54.84 23.86
N PHE A 102 3.08 -54.36 22.69
CA PHE A 102 3.08 -52.94 22.36
C PHE A 102 1.67 -52.38 22.18
N LEU A 103 0.76 -53.14 21.57
CA LEU A 103 -0.64 -52.75 21.43
C LEU A 103 -1.35 -52.70 22.79
N LYS A 104 -1.12 -53.69 23.67
CA LYS A 104 -1.60 -53.71 25.06
C LYS A 104 -1.05 -52.50 25.85
N TRP A 105 0.25 -52.22 25.75
CA TRP A 105 0.87 -51.03 26.34
C TRP A 105 0.27 -49.72 25.85
N LEU A 106 0.01 -49.58 24.54
CA LEU A 106 -0.68 -48.40 23.99
C LEU A 106 -2.09 -48.22 24.58
N ALA A 107 -2.79 -49.33 24.83
CA ALA A 107 -4.11 -49.38 25.44
C ALA A 107 -4.11 -49.22 26.97
N CYS A 108 -2.96 -48.99 27.60
CA CYS A 108 -2.78 -48.95 29.06
C CYS A 108 -3.17 -50.27 29.76
N ASP A 109 -2.97 -51.40 29.08
CA ASP A 109 -3.22 -52.74 29.57
C ASP A 109 -1.88 -53.41 29.87
N PHE A 110 -1.51 -53.53 31.16
CA PHE A 110 -0.22 -54.08 31.61
C PHE A 110 -0.33 -55.53 32.10
N THR A 111 -1.43 -56.21 31.78
CA THR A 111 -1.70 -57.60 32.19
C THR A 111 -0.63 -58.60 31.71
N TYR A 112 0.12 -58.27 30.65
CA TYR A 112 1.23 -59.10 30.15
C TYR A 112 2.47 -59.10 31.06
N GLN A 113 2.47 -58.34 32.16
CA GLN A 113 3.53 -58.33 33.19
C GLN A 113 2.94 -58.41 34.61
N ASN A 114 1.78 -59.06 34.79
CA ASN A 114 1.04 -59.09 36.06
C ASN A 114 0.66 -57.69 36.58
N GLY A 115 0.56 -56.70 35.70
CA GLY A 115 0.12 -55.34 36.02
C GLY A 115 -1.38 -55.14 35.81
N GLU A 116 -1.85 -53.94 36.16
CA GLU A 116 -3.27 -53.57 36.05
C GLU A 116 -3.62 -52.99 34.67
N LYS A 117 -4.92 -52.89 34.39
CA LYS A 117 -5.45 -52.19 33.22
C LYS A 117 -6.06 -50.86 33.65
N TYR A 118 -5.57 -49.77 33.07
CA TYR A 118 -6.03 -48.42 33.37
C TYR A 118 -7.01 -47.93 32.31
N LYS A 119 -8.02 -47.14 32.71
CA LYS A 119 -9.03 -46.64 31.76
C LYS A 119 -8.42 -45.62 30.82
N ASN A 120 -7.45 -44.84 31.31
CA ASN A 120 -6.82 -43.79 30.53
C ASN A 120 -5.38 -43.50 31.00
N PRO A 121 -4.55 -42.86 30.18
CA PRO A 121 -3.16 -42.55 30.55
C PRO A 121 -3.00 -41.39 31.55
N TYR A 122 -4.09 -40.69 31.91
CA TYR A 122 -4.04 -39.64 32.93
C TYR A 122 -3.97 -40.25 34.32
N GLU A 123 -4.64 -41.38 34.57
CA GLU A 123 -4.54 -42.15 35.82
C GLU A 123 -3.10 -42.53 36.14
N LEU A 124 -2.35 -43.02 35.14
CA LEU A 124 -0.92 -43.33 35.28
C LEU A 124 -0.08 -42.10 35.66
N ARG A 125 -0.37 -40.93 35.07
CA ARG A 125 0.37 -39.68 35.34
C ARG A 125 0.07 -39.12 36.73
N VAL A 126 -1.13 -39.37 37.28
CA VAL A 126 -1.46 -39.03 38.67
C VAL A 126 -0.82 -40.02 39.62
N LYS A 127 -0.94 -41.33 39.34
CA LYS A 127 -0.35 -42.41 40.16
C LYS A 127 1.17 -42.30 40.29
N SER A 128 1.88 -41.81 39.26
CA SER A 128 3.33 -41.57 39.32
C SER A 128 3.77 -40.51 40.33
N LEU A 129 2.85 -39.70 40.85
CA LEU A 129 3.19 -38.68 41.85
C LEU A 129 3.21 -39.27 43.26
N ASP A 130 2.34 -40.26 43.51
CA ASP A 130 2.08 -40.81 44.84
C ASP A 130 2.73 -42.19 45.05
N SER A 131 3.16 -42.87 43.98
CA SER A 131 3.73 -44.22 44.04
C SER A 131 4.74 -44.49 42.92
N ASN A 132 5.70 -45.39 43.18
CA ASN A 132 6.64 -45.86 42.16
C ASN A 132 5.92 -46.72 41.12
N LEU A 133 6.03 -46.36 39.85
CA LEU A 133 5.46 -47.11 38.74
C LEU A 133 6.43 -48.18 38.23
N SER A 134 5.90 -49.25 37.64
CA SER A 134 6.74 -50.14 36.84
C SER A 134 7.33 -49.38 35.65
N LYS A 135 8.46 -49.88 35.10
CA LYS A 135 9.13 -49.22 33.96
C LYS A 135 8.21 -49.02 32.77
N HIS A 136 7.34 -49.99 32.48
CA HIS A 136 6.40 -49.91 31.35
C HIS A 136 5.26 -48.91 31.61
N GLU A 137 4.72 -48.87 32.84
CA GLU A 137 3.72 -47.87 33.23
C GLU A 137 4.29 -46.45 33.16
N PHE A 138 5.50 -46.26 33.68
CA PHE A 138 6.21 -44.99 33.64
C PHE A 138 6.47 -44.52 32.20
N GLY A 139 7.00 -45.41 31.35
CA GLY A 139 7.19 -45.09 29.92
C GLY A 139 5.88 -44.75 29.21
N ARG A 140 4.76 -45.36 29.60
CA ARG A 140 3.44 -45.08 29.01
C ARG A 140 2.90 -43.70 29.41
N ALA A 141 3.15 -43.28 30.65
CA ALA A 141 2.84 -41.94 31.14
C ALA A 141 3.63 -40.88 30.34
N LEU A 142 4.94 -41.09 30.15
CA LEU A 142 5.80 -40.22 29.34
C LEU A 142 5.38 -40.18 27.86
N TYR A 143 4.98 -41.33 27.30
CA TYR A 143 4.49 -41.39 25.91
C TYR A 143 3.18 -40.63 25.71
N HIS A 144 2.37 -40.46 26.75
CA HIS A 144 1.19 -39.61 26.69
C HIS A 144 1.58 -38.11 26.64
N LEU A 145 2.54 -37.69 27.46
CA LEU A 145 3.04 -36.30 27.49
C LEU A 145 3.56 -35.83 26.11
N VAL A 146 4.32 -36.67 25.39
CA VAL A 146 4.84 -36.27 24.06
C VAL A 146 3.75 -36.09 22.99
N GLN A 147 2.59 -36.72 23.17
CA GLN A 147 1.46 -36.56 22.25
C GLN A 147 0.91 -35.14 22.31
N ARG A 148 0.86 -34.57 23.52
CA ARG A 148 0.27 -33.26 23.83
C ARG A 148 1.17 -32.52 24.84
N ARG A 149 1.93 -31.56 24.35
CA ARG A 149 2.91 -30.79 25.15
C ARG A 149 2.51 -29.32 25.38
N GLY A 150 1.21 -29.06 25.34
CA GLY A 150 0.63 -27.73 25.51
C GLY A 150 1.02 -26.70 24.45
N TYR A 151 0.47 -25.50 24.62
CA TYR A 151 0.82 -24.30 23.85
C TYR A 151 1.99 -23.57 24.53
N LYS A 152 2.98 -23.09 23.76
CA LYS A 152 4.01 -22.22 24.35
C LYS A 152 3.49 -20.80 24.26
N ASP A 153 3.31 -20.18 25.41
CA ASP A 153 3.01 -18.75 25.48
C ASP A 153 4.15 -17.94 24.83
N ILE A 154 3.77 -17.00 23.99
CA ILE A 154 4.66 -16.08 23.25
C ILE A 154 4.38 -14.61 23.67
N GLY A 155 3.59 -14.40 24.73
CA GLY A 155 3.23 -13.11 25.34
C GLY A 155 1.80 -12.66 25.04
N GLU A 156 1.25 -11.79 25.90
CA GLU A 156 -0.12 -11.23 25.84
C GLU A 156 -0.47 -10.50 24.54
N ARG A 157 0.53 -10.11 23.73
CA ARG A 157 0.31 -9.41 22.45
C ARG A 157 0.01 -10.37 21.29
N ASP A 158 0.13 -11.67 21.50
CA ASP A 158 -0.26 -12.68 20.52
C ASP A 158 -1.73 -13.06 20.70
N GLN A 159 -2.54 -12.88 19.64
CA GLN A 159 -3.97 -13.15 19.70
C GLN A 159 -4.34 -14.61 19.95
N GLU A 160 -3.46 -15.55 19.56
CA GLU A 160 -3.71 -16.95 19.90
C GLU A 160 -3.50 -17.12 21.40
N THR A 161 -2.45 -16.55 21.99
CA THR A 161 -2.29 -16.51 23.46
C THR A 161 -3.52 -15.92 24.15
N GLU A 162 -4.02 -14.75 23.71
CA GLU A 162 -5.20 -14.10 24.31
C GLU A 162 -6.47 -14.98 24.23
N LYS A 163 -6.73 -15.59 23.07
CA LYS A 163 -7.84 -16.54 22.89
C LYS A 163 -7.68 -17.78 23.76
N GLN A 164 -6.45 -18.25 23.95
CA GLN A 164 -6.15 -19.41 24.79
C GLN A 164 -6.42 -19.06 26.27
N ILE A 165 -6.00 -17.87 26.73
CA ILE A 165 -6.33 -17.35 28.07
C ILE A 165 -7.84 -17.30 28.27
N GLN A 166 -8.57 -16.70 27.31
CA GLN A 166 -10.03 -16.60 27.39
C GLN A 166 -10.70 -17.98 27.45
N ARG A 167 -10.33 -18.90 26.55
CA ARG A 167 -10.88 -20.27 26.55
C ARG A 167 -10.58 -21.03 27.83
N ARG A 168 -9.38 -20.84 28.41
CA ARG A 168 -9.01 -21.45 29.70
C ARG A 168 -9.90 -20.94 30.83
N GLY A 169 -10.17 -19.64 30.86
CA GLY A 169 -11.11 -19.03 31.81
C GLY A 169 -12.53 -19.57 31.65
N GLU A 170 -13.08 -19.53 30.44
CA GLU A 170 -14.43 -20.04 30.12
C GLU A 170 -14.60 -21.53 30.46
N SER A 171 -13.55 -22.33 30.26
CA SER A 171 -13.57 -23.77 30.55
C SER A 171 -13.44 -24.13 32.03
N GLY A 172 -13.12 -23.17 32.91
CA GLY A 172 -12.78 -23.44 34.32
C GLY A 172 -11.45 -24.19 34.52
N PHE A 173 -10.67 -24.43 33.46
CA PHE A 173 -9.41 -25.19 33.54
C PHE A 173 -8.36 -24.49 34.41
N GLN A 174 -8.31 -23.16 34.40
CA GLN A 174 -7.37 -22.42 35.24
C GLN A 174 -7.63 -22.70 36.73
N SER A 175 -8.88 -22.54 37.17
CA SER A 175 -9.27 -22.82 38.56
C SER A 175 -9.04 -24.27 38.95
N ALA A 176 -9.28 -25.21 38.03
CA ALA A 176 -8.97 -26.62 38.26
C ALA A 176 -7.45 -26.87 38.39
N LEU A 177 -6.62 -26.16 37.63
CA LEU A 177 -5.17 -26.28 37.73
C LEU A 177 -4.64 -25.67 39.03
N ASP A 178 -5.17 -24.51 39.45
CA ASP A 178 -4.74 -23.84 40.68
C ASP A 178 -5.04 -24.68 41.94
N GLY A 179 -6.09 -25.49 41.90
CA GLY A 179 -6.46 -26.41 42.98
C GLY A 179 -5.80 -27.79 42.94
N ASN A 180 -4.88 -28.07 42.01
CA ASN A 180 -4.28 -29.40 41.85
C ASN A 180 -2.76 -29.33 41.55
N ARG A 181 -2.02 -30.42 41.78
CA ARG A 181 -0.55 -30.41 41.66
C ARG A 181 -0.06 -30.39 40.22
N THR A 182 -0.78 -31.02 39.30
CA THR A 182 -0.36 -31.22 37.91
C THR A 182 -1.51 -31.06 36.91
N VAL A 183 -1.16 -30.90 35.62
CA VAL A 183 -2.15 -30.86 34.53
C VAL A 183 -2.93 -32.17 34.44
N ALA A 184 -2.27 -33.32 34.67
CA ALA A 184 -2.96 -34.61 34.70
C ALA A 184 -4.04 -34.67 35.79
N GLU A 185 -3.70 -34.28 37.01
CA GLU A 185 -4.60 -34.32 38.17
C GLU A 185 -5.79 -33.36 37.99
N ALA A 186 -5.52 -32.14 37.51
CA ALA A 186 -6.56 -31.16 37.17
C ALA A 186 -7.52 -31.67 36.09
N LEU A 187 -7.01 -32.39 35.08
CA LEU A 187 -7.84 -32.97 34.01
C LEU A 187 -8.66 -34.18 34.46
N VAL A 188 -8.15 -34.96 35.42
CA VAL A 188 -8.91 -36.09 36.00
C VAL A 188 -10.03 -35.57 36.87
N LYS A 189 -9.69 -34.88 37.96
CA LYS A 189 -10.64 -34.41 38.98
C LYS A 189 -11.58 -33.33 38.46
N GLY A 190 -11.05 -32.41 37.65
CA GLY A 190 -11.79 -31.26 37.16
C GLY A 190 -12.76 -31.58 36.03
N PHE A 191 -12.50 -32.65 35.25
CA PHE A 191 -13.21 -32.92 34.00
C PHE A 191 -13.60 -34.39 33.82
N LEU A 192 -12.64 -35.34 33.80
CA LEU A 192 -12.95 -36.75 33.50
C LEU A 192 -13.91 -37.36 34.52
N ASP A 193 -13.72 -37.09 35.81
CA ASP A 193 -14.58 -37.60 36.89
C ASP A 193 -15.99 -36.99 36.83
N LYS A 194 -16.12 -35.80 36.21
CA LYS A 194 -17.40 -35.14 35.95
C LYS A 194 -18.05 -35.57 34.63
N GLY A 195 -17.48 -36.57 33.94
CA GLY A 195 -17.97 -37.04 32.63
C GLY A 195 -17.60 -36.13 31.44
N GLU A 196 -16.75 -35.12 31.66
CA GLU A 196 -16.33 -34.17 30.63
C GLU A 196 -15.06 -34.62 29.88
N ARG A 197 -14.88 -34.08 28.67
CA ARG A 197 -13.74 -34.43 27.82
C ARG A 197 -12.50 -33.60 28.14
N ALA A 198 -11.50 -34.22 28.79
CA ALA A 198 -10.17 -33.61 29.03
C ALA A 198 -9.46 -33.06 27.76
N ARG A 199 -9.81 -33.57 26.58
CA ARG A 199 -9.15 -33.21 25.31
C ARG A 199 -9.43 -31.79 24.80
N ASN A 200 -10.41 -31.09 25.35
CA ASN A 200 -10.78 -29.74 24.92
C ASN A 200 -10.10 -28.64 25.75
N GLN A 201 -9.27 -29.01 26.72
CA GLN A 201 -8.57 -28.07 27.59
C GLN A 201 -7.23 -27.61 26.98
N TYR A 202 -6.77 -26.44 27.42
CA TYR A 202 -5.68 -25.69 26.80
C TYR A 202 -4.48 -25.43 27.73
N PRO A 203 -3.82 -26.47 28.28
CA PRO A 203 -2.63 -26.33 29.10
C PRO A 203 -1.45 -25.70 28.36
N TYR A 204 -0.65 -24.93 29.10
CA TYR A 204 0.60 -24.35 28.64
C TYR A 204 1.74 -25.36 28.69
N ARG A 205 2.74 -25.09 27.87
CA ARG A 205 3.92 -25.94 27.76
C ARG A 205 4.74 -25.94 29.04
N GLU A 206 4.80 -24.82 29.75
CA GLU A 206 5.51 -24.73 31.01
C GLU A 206 4.83 -25.59 32.09
N GLU A 207 3.51 -25.72 32.06
CA GLU A 207 2.77 -26.59 32.98
C GLU A 207 3.08 -28.08 32.71
N TYR A 208 3.20 -28.48 31.44
CA TYR A 208 3.68 -29.81 31.09
C TYR A 208 5.15 -30.04 31.46
N ARG A 209 5.97 -28.98 31.46
CA ARG A 209 7.35 -29.06 31.91
C ARG A 209 7.40 -29.31 33.42
N LYS A 210 6.67 -28.52 34.20
CA LYS A 210 6.54 -28.70 35.66
C LYS A 210 6.01 -30.09 36.00
N GLU A 211 5.00 -30.56 35.27
CA GLU A 211 4.51 -31.93 35.49
C GLU A 211 5.57 -32.99 35.14
N LEU A 212 6.33 -32.81 34.07
CA LEU A 212 7.42 -33.74 33.73
C LEU A 212 8.48 -33.76 34.84
N GLU A 213 8.84 -32.60 35.38
CA GLU A 213 9.81 -32.46 36.49
C GLU A 213 9.30 -33.19 37.73
N LEU A 214 8.07 -32.91 38.18
CA LEU A 214 7.45 -33.56 39.34
C LEU A 214 7.35 -35.08 39.18
N ILE A 215 6.94 -35.56 38.00
CA ILE A 215 6.90 -37.00 37.72
C ILE A 215 8.31 -37.60 37.79
N CYS A 216 9.35 -36.92 37.29
CA CYS A 216 10.72 -37.44 37.35
C CYS A 216 11.24 -37.48 38.79
N GLU A 217 10.98 -36.44 39.59
CA GLU A 217 11.34 -36.35 41.01
C GLU A 217 10.68 -37.47 41.83
N SER A 218 9.36 -37.65 41.70
CA SER A 218 8.61 -38.71 42.39
C SER A 218 9.07 -40.12 42.01
N GLN A 219 9.69 -40.30 40.84
CA GLN A 219 10.24 -41.58 40.37
C GLN A 219 11.76 -41.72 40.63
N GLY A 220 12.36 -40.80 41.39
CA GLY A 220 13.75 -40.87 41.86
C GLY A 220 14.82 -40.31 40.92
N TYR A 221 14.46 -39.47 39.94
CA TYR A 221 15.41 -38.78 39.06
C TYR A 221 15.63 -37.33 39.50
N SER A 222 16.88 -36.84 39.44
CA SER A 222 17.20 -35.43 39.72
C SER A 222 16.78 -34.52 38.56
N THR A 223 16.13 -33.42 38.88
CA THR A 223 15.71 -32.35 37.96
C THR A 223 16.60 -31.11 38.06
N ASP A 224 17.73 -31.22 38.76
CA ASP A 224 18.65 -30.11 38.97
C ASP A 224 19.25 -29.61 37.66
N LEU A 225 19.39 -28.28 37.55
CA LEU A 225 20.02 -27.63 36.41
C LEU A 225 21.49 -27.32 36.73
N ASN A 226 22.36 -27.53 35.74
CA ASN A 226 23.77 -27.10 35.83
C ASN A 226 23.92 -25.60 35.54
N ASP A 227 25.15 -25.07 35.66
CA ASP A 227 25.48 -23.65 35.41
C ASP A 227 25.11 -23.14 34.00
N LYS A 228 24.90 -24.05 33.05
CA LYS A 228 24.48 -23.75 31.67
C LYS A 228 22.96 -23.77 31.50
N GLY A 229 22.19 -24.02 32.57
CA GLY A 229 20.74 -24.13 32.56
C GLY A 229 20.22 -25.41 31.91
N GLU A 230 21.01 -26.49 31.88
CA GLU A 230 20.60 -27.79 31.38
C GLU A 230 20.45 -28.80 32.53
N TYR A 231 19.49 -29.74 32.43
CA TYR A 231 19.35 -30.81 33.42
C TYR A 231 20.65 -31.62 33.56
N ALA A 232 21.10 -31.81 34.79
CA ALA A 232 22.28 -32.59 35.13
C ALA A 232 22.07 -34.08 34.84
N ASP A 233 20.88 -34.60 35.17
CA ASP A 233 20.48 -35.97 34.83
C ASP A 233 20.29 -36.12 33.31
N LYS A 234 21.04 -37.07 32.72
CA LYS A 234 21.05 -37.32 31.27
C LYS A 234 19.70 -37.86 30.76
N PHE A 235 19.00 -38.66 31.56
CA PHE A 235 17.70 -39.21 31.22
C PHE A 235 16.65 -38.11 31.20
N VAL A 236 16.56 -37.28 32.25
CA VAL A 236 15.64 -36.13 32.33
C VAL A 236 15.92 -35.12 31.21
N LYS A 237 17.20 -34.82 30.93
CA LYS A 237 17.60 -33.97 29.80
C LYS A 237 17.07 -34.48 28.46
N ASN A 238 17.16 -35.80 28.22
CA ASN A 238 16.68 -36.41 26.99
C ASN A 238 15.15 -36.41 26.91
N LEU A 239 14.45 -36.65 28.03
CA LEU A 239 12.99 -36.54 28.11
C LEU A 239 12.53 -35.12 27.81
N TRP A 240 13.14 -34.11 28.42
CA TRP A 240 12.80 -32.70 28.15
C TRP A 240 13.03 -32.33 26.69
N LYS A 241 14.16 -32.76 26.09
CA LYS A 241 14.45 -32.55 24.66
C LYS A 241 13.42 -33.21 23.74
N ALA A 242 12.93 -34.40 24.10
CA ALA A 242 11.92 -35.09 23.31
C ALA A 242 10.51 -34.50 23.49
N ILE A 243 10.12 -34.20 24.72
CA ILE A 243 8.74 -33.83 25.08
C ILE A 243 8.53 -32.33 24.93
N ILE A 244 9.32 -31.50 25.62
CA ILE A 244 9.08 -30.06 25.80
C ILE A 244 9.71 -29.24 24.67
N TRP A 245 10.96 -29.50 24.30
CA TRP A 245 11.73 -28.63 23.41
C TRP A 245 11.08 -28.38 22.04
N GLN A 246 11.20 -27.16 21.53
CA GLN A 246 10.81 -26.81 20.16
C GLN A 246 11.88 -25.99 19.46
N ARG A 247 11.98 -26.13 18.13
CA ARG A 247 12.84 -25.27 17.32
C ARG A 247 12.44 -23.81 17.49
N PRO A 248 13.39 -22.88 17.66
CA PRO A 248 13.10 -21.46 17.61
C PRO A 248 12.56 -21.06 16.24
N LEU A 249 11.83 -19.94 16.18
CA LEU A 249 11.36 -19.40 14.92
C LEU A 249 12.54 -19.05 14.02
N LYS A 250 12.39 -19.23 12.71
CA LYS A 250 13.42 -18.85 11.76
C LYS A 250 13.63 -17.34 11.80
N SER A 251 14.89 -16.92 11.90
CA SER A 251 15.27 -15.51 11.78
C SER A 251 14.72 -14.91 10.48
N GLN A 252 14.12 -13.73 10.61
CA GLN A 252 13.62 -12.94 9.48
C GLN A 252 14.64 -11.88 9.03
N LYS A 253 15.89 -11.90 9.57
CA LYS A 253 16.93 -10.90 9.28
C LYS A 253 17.24 -10.80 7.77
N GLY A 254 17.15 -11.90 7.02
CA GLY A 254 17.34 -11.92 5.57
C GLY A 254 16.22 -11.28 4.74
N ASN A 255 15.03 -11.07 5.33
CA ASN A 255 13.88 -10.45 4.66
C ASN A 255 13.85 -8.92 4.82
N ILE A 256 14.81 -8.35 5.56
CA ILE A 256 14.91 -6.91 5.78
C ILE A 256 15.38 -6.24 4.48
N GLY A 257 14.66 -5.20 4.06
CA GLY A 257 15.00 -4.45 2.85
C GLY A 257 16.38 -3.77 2.95
N LYS A 258 16.96 -3.49 1.79
CA LYS A 258 18.21 -2.72 1.67
C LYS A 258 17.96 -1.22 1.79
N CYS A 259 18.98 -0.49 2.24
CA CYS A 259 18.96 0.98 2.31
C CYS A 259 18.90 1.60 0.92
N THR A 260 18.16 2.70 0.78
CA THR A 260 18.06 3.48 -0.47
C THR A 260 19.36 4.20 -0.84
N LEU A 261 20.14 4.66 0.13
CA LEU A 261 21.38 5.42 -0.06
C LEU A 261 22.65 4.55 -0.05
N GLU A 262 22.63 3.42 0.68
CA GLU A 262 23.72 2.43 0.73
C GLU A 262 23.16 1.02 0.49
N PRO A 263 22.94 0.60 -0.78
CA PRO A 263 22.26 -0.66 -1.12
C PRO A 263 22.91 -1.95 -0.56
N SER A 264 24.19 -1.89 -0.15
CA SER A 264 24.87 -3.01 0.50
C SER A 264 24.41 -3.23 1.96
N LYS A 265 23.81 -2.22 2.60
CA LYS A 265 23.42 -2.25 4.01
C LYS A 265 21.92 -2.49 4.21
N LEU A 266 21.58 -3.12 5.33
CA LEU A 266 20.19 -3.31 5.76
C LEU A 266 19.60 -2.00 6.32
N ARG A 267 18.28 -1.87 6.24
CA ARG A 267 17.52 -0.75 6.83
C ARG A 267 17.60 -0.74 8.36
N CYS A 268 17.61 0.45 8.95
CA CYS A 268 17.65 0.65 10.40
C CYS A 268 16.28 0.33 11.03
N PRO A 269 16.21 -0.41 12.14
CA PRO A 269 14.97 -0.58 12.92
C PRO A 269 14.43 0.77 13.43
N ILE A 270 13.11 0.97 13.41
CA ILE A 270 12.50 2.23 13.88
C ILE A 270 12.59 2.42 15.40
N SER A 271 12.83 1.35 16.15
CA SER A 271 13.08 1.39 17.59
C SER A 271 14.51 1.76 17.94
N HIS A 272 15.40 1.96 16.96
CA HIS A 272 16.79 2.31 17.22
C HIS A 272 16.91 3.77 17.68
N PRO A 273 17.66 4.10 18.75
CA PRO A 273 17.75 5.46 19.28
C PRO A 273 18.25 6.49 18.25
N ALA A 274 19.24 6.11 17.44
CA ALA A 274 19.73 6.96 16.34
C ALA A 274 18.63 7.31 15.32
N PHE A 275 17.63 6.43 15.10
CA PHE A 275 16.51 6.72 14.24
C PHE A 275 15.52 7.71 14.87
N GLU A 276 15.25 7.61 16.18
CA GLU A 276 14.43 8.60 16.89
C GLU A 276 15.06 9.99 16.84
N ILE A 277 16.37 10.07 17.08
CA ILE A 277 17.16 11.31 17.02
C ILE A 277 17.13 11.90 15.61
N PHE A 278 17.43 11.09 14.60
CA PHE A 278 17.37 11.47 13.19
C PHE A 278 16.00 12.05 12.81
N ARG A 279 14.91 11.36 13.18
CA ARG A 279 13.54 11.80 12.88
C ARG A 279 13.16 13.09 13.62
N ALA A 280 13.58 13.24 14.87
CA ALA A 280 13.32 14.44 15.66
C ALA A 280 14.03 15.66 15.06
N LEU A 281 15.33 15.55 14.75
CA LEU A 281 16.10 16.63 14.15
C LEU A 281 15.58 17.03 12.77
N GLN A 282 15.17 16.06 11.95
CA GLN A 282 14.48 16.36 10.68
C GLN A 282 13.25 17.23 10.88
N PHE A 283 12.42 16.91 11.87
CA PHE A 283 11.22 17.68 12.16
C PHE A 283 11.57 19.09 12.65
N ILE A 284 12.49 19.21 13.61
CA ILE A 284 12.93 20.49 14.19
C ILE A 284 13.41 21.45 13.09
N ASN A 285 14.21 20.96 12.13
CA ASN A 285 14.77 21.81 11.06
C ASN A 285 13.73 22.29 10.04
N THR A 286 12.53 21.70 10.02
CA THR A 286 11.43 22.18 9.15
C THR A 286 10.60 23.28 9.80
N ILE A 287 10.81 23.57 11.08
CA ILE A 287 10.06 24.61 11.80
C ILE A 287 10.54 25.98 11.35
N LYS A 288 9.60 26.77 10.81
CA LYS A 288 9.80 28.17 10.45
C LYS A 288 8.73 29.03 11.11
N TYR A 289 9.10 30.24 11.48
CA TYR A 289 8.17 31.24 11.97
C TYR A 289 8.01 32.38 10.96
N PHE A 290 6.87 33.05 11.01
CA PHE A 290 6.61 34.25 10.21
C PHE A 290 7.05 35.48 11.01
N ASP A 291 7.88 36.32 10.41
CA ASP A 291 8.24 37.61 10.96
C ASP A 291 7.13 38.67 10.72
N THR A 292 7.38 39.91 11.14
CA THR A 292 6.43 41.04 10.98
C THR A 292 6.13 41.37 9.52
N ASN A 293 7.02 40.99 8.60
CA ASN A 293 6.87 41.21 7.17
C ASN A 293 6.17 40.02 6.49
N GLY A 294 5.80 38.99 7.24
CA GLY A 294 5.21 37.77 6.72
C GLY A 294 6.22 36.84 6.03
N GLU A 295 7.52 37.08 6.18
CA GLU A 295 8.56 36.21 5.64
C GLU A 295 8.89 35.05 6.59
N LYS A 296 9.29 33.92 6.02
CA LYS A 296 9.56 32.68 6.77
C LYS A 296 10.99 32.62 7.24
N GLN A 297 11.21 32.75 8.54
CA GLN A 297 12.50 32.64 9.19
C GLN A 297 12.71 31.26 9.83
N SER A 298 13.95 30.79 9.85
CA SER A 298 14.32 29.52 10.50
C SER A 298 14.66 29.74 11.97
N LEU A 299 14.47 28.72 12.81
CA LEU A 299 14.88 28.79 14.22
C LEU A 299 16.41 28.90 14.33
N ASN A 300 16.90 29.70 15.28
CA ASN A 300 18.33 29.80 15.59
C ASN A 300 18.87 28.48 16.19
N SER A 301 20.20 28.31 16.19
CA SER A 301 20.87 27.09 16.66
C SER A 301 20.56 26.76 18.12
N ASP A 302 20.56 27.77 18.98
CA ASP A 302 20.43 27.59 20.42
C ASP A 302 19.03 27.14 20.81
N LEU A 303 18.00 27.74 20.20
CA LEU A 303 16.61 27.38 20.40
C LEU A 303 16.31 25.99 19.85
N ARG A 304 16.94 25.61 18.72
CA ARG A 304 16.84 24.24 18.18
C ARG A 304 17.45 23.21 19.13
N ASN A 305 18.61 23.49 19.70
CA ASN A 305 19.27 22.62 20.66
C ASN A 305 18.46 22.48 21.96
N LYS A 306 17.96 23.60 22.50
CA LYS A 306 17.06 23.59 23.67
C LYS A 306 15.77 22.81 23.37
N LEU A 307 15.15 23.04 22.21
CA LEU A 307 13.95 22.30 21.80
C LEU A 307 14.21 20.79 21.74
N PHE A 308 15.36 20.38 21.20
CA PHE A 308 15.72 18.97 21.14
C PHE A 308 15.93 18.35 22.53
N ILE A 309 16.74 19.00 23.38
CA ILE A 309 17.13 18.47 24.70
C ILE A 309 16.00 18.58 25.72
N ASP A 310 15.36 19.74 25.82
CA ASP A 310 14.42 20.06 26.89
C ASP A 310 12.98 19.64 26.61
N LEU A 311 12.62 19.48 25.32
CA LEU A 311 11.30 18.99 24.94
C LEU A 311 11.39 17.59 24.35
N PHE A 312 12.03 17.39 23.20
CA PHE A 312 11.93 16.14 22.45
C PHE A 312 12.46 14.91 23.21
N LEU A 313 13.62 15.00 23.88
CA LEU A 313 14.16 13.89 24.67
C LEU A 313 13.29 13.51 25.88
N LYS A 314 12.39 14.39 26.32
CA LYS A 314 11.49 14.16 27.47
C LYS A 314 10.11 13.64 27.07
N GLN A 315 9.82 13.54 25.77
CA GLN A 315 8.53 13.11 25.24
C GLN A 315 8.49 11.59 25.02
N ASP A 316 7.55 10.90 25.68
CA ASP A 316 7.38 9.44 25.55
C ASP A 316 6.45 9.09 24.37
N GLY A 317 5.27 9.70 24.36
CA GLY A 317 4.26 9.49 23.32
C GLY A 317 4.31 10.51 22.19
N ASN A 318 3.44 10.33 21.20
CA ASN A 318 3.17 11.40 20.25
C ASN A 318 2.50 12.57 20.97
N PHE A 319 2.92 13.79 20.65
CA PHE A 319 2.43 15.01 21.25
C PHE A 319 1.97 15.99 20.17
N LYS A 320 1.36 17.11 20.56
CA LYS A 320 0.84 18.11 19.59
C LYS A 320 1.87 19.21 19.35
N PHE A 321 1.91 19.75 18.14
CA PHE A 321 2.74 20.92 17.84
C PHE A 321 2.41 22.12 18.75
N GLN A 322 1.20 22.19 19.30
CA GLN A 322 0.84 23.16 20.33
C GLN A 322 1.81 23.19 21.52
N GLU A 323 2.39 22.04 21.92
CA GLU A 323 3.39 22.00 22.99
C GLU A 323 4.73 22.61 22.56
N ILE A 324 5.11 22.41 21.28
CA ILE A 324 6.28 23.06 20.69
C ILE A 324 6.08 24.57 20.66
N LYS A 325 4.90 25.05 20.23
CA LYS A 325 4.55 26.47 20.29
C LYS A 325 4.72 27.03 21.70
N LYS A 326 4.13 26.39 22.71
CA LYS A 326 4.26 26.80 24.12
C LYS A 326 5.73 26.85 24.57
N PHE A 327 6.54 25.87 24.17
CA PHE A 327 7.96 25.85 24.47
C PHE A 327 8.70 27.02 23.80
N LEU A 328 8.47 27.24 22.50
CA LEU A 328 9.13 28.28 21.73
C LEU A 328 8.73 29.69 22.21
N ASP A 329 7.45 29.91 22.49
CA ASP A 329 6.94 31.18 23.02
C ASP A 329 7.54 31.51 24.40
N LYS A 330 7.81 30.50 25.24
CA LYS A 330 8.48 30.70 26.53
C LYS A 330 9.95 31.11 26.39
N HIS A 331 10.60 30.75 25.28
CA HIS A 331 12.02 30.97 25.04
C HIS A 331 12.29 32.01 23.94
N SER A 332 11.25 32.71 23.49
CA SER A 332 11.33 33.77 22.47
C SER A 332 10.74 35.06 23.04
N VAL A 333 11.25 36.21 22.58
CA VAL A 333 10.77 37.54 23.03
C VAL A 333 9.39 37.87 22.43
N SER A 334 9.02 37.22 21.32
CA SER A 334 7.75 37.46 20.62
C SER A 334 7.00 36.15 20.36
N VAL A 335 5.67 36.25 20.31
CA VAL A 335 4.80 35.13 19.90
C VAL A 335 4.71 35.12 18.39
N TYR A 336 5.17 34.03 17.78
CA TYR A 336 5.15 33.91 16.32
C TYR A 336 4.07 32.95 15.81
N LYS A 337 3.66 33.18 14.56
CA LYS A 337 2.94 32.19 13.77
C LYS A 337 3.95 31.25 13.11
N TYR A 338 3.65 29.96 13.05
CA TYR A 338 4.55 28.94 12.49
C TYR A 338 4.02 28.38 11.16
N ASN A 339 4.91 27.79 10.36
CA ASN A 339 4.61 27.18 9.06
C ASN A 339 3.80 25.87 9.10
N TYR A 340 3.01 25.67 10.15
CA TYR A 340 2.15 24.50 10.38
C TYR A 340 0.68 24.89 10.38
N PRO A 341 -0.23 23.98 9.98
CA PRO A 341 -1.64 24.27 9.93
C PRO A 341 -2.22 24.48 11.33
N ILE A 342 -3.05 25.52 11.45
CA ILE A 342 -3.85 25.84 12.64
C ILE A 342 -5.27 25.31 12.40
N ASN A 343 -5.87 24.67 13.40
CA ASN A 343 -7.28 24.31 13.32
C ASN A 343 -8.14 25.57 13.46
N PRO A 344 -8.98 25.91 12.45
CA PRO A 344 -9.81 27.11 12.47
C PRO A 344 -10.79 27.16 13.64
N LYS A 345 -11.21 26.01 14.19
CA LYS A 345 -12.25 25.93 15.23
C LYS A 345 -11.76 26.35 16.61
N ASN A 346 -10.52 26.04 16.95
CA ASN A 346 -9.96 26.27 18.29
C ASN A 346 -8.68 27.11 18.27
N ASN A 347 -8.22 27.52 17.09
CA ASN A 347 -7.00 28.30 16.87
C ASN A 347 -5.74 27.62 17.45
N GLN A 348 -5.69 26.28 17.46
CA GLN A 348 -4.56 25.49 17.96
C GLN A 348 -3.84 24.71 16.86
N TYR A 349 -2.55 24.44 17.07
CA TYR A 349 -1.76 23.59 16.19
C TYR A 349 -1.98 22.11 16.53
N GLU A 350 -2.83 21.43 15.75
CA GLU A 350 -3.17 20.02 15.98
C GLU A 350 -2.25 19.01 15.29
N THR A 351 -1.23 19.48 14.58
CA THR A 351 -0.23 18.62 13.94
C THR A 351 0.38 17.68 14.98
N SER A 352 0.27 16.37 14.74
CA SER A 352 0.83 15.34 15.62
C SER A 352 2.32 15.16 15.35
N VAL A 353 3.13 15.30 16.39
CA VAL A 353 4.58 15.12 16.39
C VAL A 353 4.92 13.84 17.14
N ALA A 354 5.86 13.06 16.64
CA ALA A 354 6.23 11.79 17.28
C ALA A 354 7.31 11.97 18.36
N GLY A 355 7.06 11.45 19.56
CA GLY A 355 7.98 11.46 20.71
C GLY A 355 9.14 10.47 20.59
N MET A 356 9.97 10.40 21.61
CA MET A 356 11.21 9.61 21.65
C MET A 356 11.18 8.60 22.81
N PRO A 357 10.25 7.62 22.77
CA PRO A 357 10.03 6.70 23.88
C PRO A 357 11.28 5.89 24.24
N ILE A 358 12.10 5.51 23.26
CA ILE A 358 13.29 4.69 23.51
C ILE A 358 14.38 5.55 24.13
N CYS A 359 14.70 6.72 23.55
CA CYS A 359 15.69 7.63 24.12
C CYS A 359 15.31 8.07 25.54
N LYS A 360 14.06 8.49 25.77
CA LYS A 360 13.58 8.89 27.10
C LYS A 360 13.74 7.78 28.13
N SER A 361 13.37 6.55 27.77
CA SER A 361 13.44 5.42 28.69
C SER A 361 14.89 5.03 29.00
N LEU A 362 15.80 5.12 28.02
CA LEU A 362 17.22 4.91 28.26
C LEU A 362 17.81 5.97 29.20
N ILE A 363 17.43 7.24 29.02
CA ILE A 363 17.85 8.33 29.93
C ILE A 363 17.28 8.09 31.34
N TYR A 364 16.01 7.70 31.45
CA TYR A 364 15.38 7.40 32.74
C TYR A 364 16.10 6.26 33.49
N LEU A 365 16.56 5.22 32.78
CA LEU A 365 17.20 4.06 33.40
C LEU A 365 18.68 4.28 33.76
N PHE A 366 19.41 5.09 32.98
CA PHE A 366 20.87 5.17 33.06
C PHE A 366 21.41 6.60 33.27
N GLY A 367 20.54 7.59 33.39
CA GLY A 367 20.86 8.97 33.70
C GLY A 367 21.73 9.67 32.65
N ASP A 368 22.58 10.58 33.13
CA ASP A 368 23.39 11.49 32.29
C ASP A 368 24.33 10.76 31.35
N SER A 369 24.86 9.61 31.77
CA SER A 369 25.76 8.78 30.95
C SER A 369 25.08 8.34 29.64
N ALA A 370 23.80 7.95 29.71
CA ALA A 370 23.02 7.60 28.53
C ALA A 370 22.62 8.83 27.72
N GLN A 371 22.31 9.95 28.37
CA GLN A 371 22.01 11.19 27.66
C GLN A 371 23.21 11.66 26.83
N GLN A 372 24.42 11.68 27.40
CA GLN A 372 25.65 12.02 26.67
C GLN A 372 25.91 11.04 25.51
N ALA A 373 25.76 9.74 25.74
CA ALA A 373 25.93 8.73 24.69
C ALA A 373 24.91 8.88 23.56
N LEU A 374 23.66 9.28 23.86
CA LEU A 374 22.62 9.56 22.86
C LEU A 374 22.91 10.83 22.07
N LEU A 375 23.37 11.88 22.75
CA LEU A 375 23.75 13.13 22.11
C LEU A 375 24.86 12.92 21.09
N ASP A 376 25.78 11.97 21.32
CA ASP A 376 26.90 11.67 20.42
C ASP A 376 26.75 10.35 19.65
N ILE A 377 25.54 9.81 19.55
CA ILE A 377 25.28 8.46 19.02
C ILE A 377 25.89 8.18 17.64
N GLU A 378 26.01 9.22 16.80
CA GLU A 378 26.55 9.13 15.46
C GLU A 378 28.06 8.95 15.39
N LYS A 379 28.78 9.28 16.47
CA LYS A 379 30.24 9.10 16.60
C LYS A 379 30.62 7.66 16.91
N PHE A 380 29.66 6.83 17.31
CA PHE A 380 29.89 5.49 17.82
C PHE A 380 29.35 4.38 16.90
N ASN A 381 29.96 3.20 17.03
CA ASN A 381 29.57 1.90 16.51
C ASN A 381 29.52 0.90 17.68
N ILE A 382 28.99 -0.30 17.44
CA ILE A 382 28.85 -1.36 18.48
C ILE A 382 30.17 -1.63 19.23
N GLY A 383 31.33 -1.56 18.55
CA GLY A 383 32.63 -1.86 19.15
C GLY A 383 33.29 -0.72 19.95
N ASN A 384 32.91 0.55 19.72
CA ASN A 384 33.59 1.70 20.34
C ASN A 384 32.63 2.64 21.10
N ALA A 385 31.36 2.27 21.26
CA ALA A 385 30.40 3.04 22.03
C ALA A 385 30.76 3.04 23.53
N PRO A 386 30.60 4.18 24.24
CA PRO A 386 30.90 4.28 25.66
C PRO A 386 30.06 3.30 26.46
N LYS A 387 30.68 2.65 27.45
CA LYS A 387 29.99 1.73 28.35
C LYS A 387 29.27 2.55 29.42
N ILE A 388 27.95 2.43 29.45
CA ILE A 388 27.08 3.25 30.31
C ILE A 388 26.70 2.55 31.62
N LYS A 389 26.64 1.21 31.64
CA LYS A 389 26.35 0.43 32.85
C LYS A 389 26.83 -1.02 32.70
N GLY A 390 27.45 -1.58 33.75
CA GLY A 390 27.80 -3.00 33.81
C GLY A 390 28.73 -3.49 32.68
N GLY A 391 29.53 -2.60 32.09
CA GLY A 391 30.36 -2.90 30.91
C GLY A 391 29.62 -2.92 29.57
N TYR A 392 28.32 -2.58 29.54
CA TYR A 392 27.49 -2.53 28.34
C TYR A 392 27.30 -1.10 27.84
N SER A 393 27.35 -0.94 26.51
CA SER A 393 27.05 0.33 25.83
C SER A 393 25.56 0.46 25.53
N ILE A 394 25.15 1.65 25.05
CA ILE A 394 23.78 1.89 24.61
C ILE A 394 23.36 0.99 23.44
N TYR A 395 24.30 0.63 22.56
CA TYR A 395 24.07 -0.30 21.46
C TYR A 395 23.88 -1.72 21.97
N ASP A 396 24.71 -2.15 22.93
CA ASP A 396 24.61 -3.49 23.53
C ASP A 396 23.25 -3.66 24.23
N ILE A 397 22.86 -2.69 25.05
CA ILE A 397 21.57 -2.70 25.76
C ILE A 397 20.42 -2.70 24.77
N TRP A 398 20.48 -1.85 23.73
CA TRP A 398 19.44 -1.85 22.70
C TRP A 398 19.34 -3.20 21.98
N HIS A 399 20.45 -3.82 21.60
CA HIS A 399 20.47 -5.13 20.95
C HIS A 399 19.89 -6.22 21.85
N ILE A 400 20.22 -6.21 23.14
CA ILE A 400 19.72 -7.18 24.12
C ILE A 400 18.20 -7.03 24.25
N VAL A 401 17.71 -5.81 24.45
CA VAL A 401 16.26 -5.52 24.54
C VAL A 401 15.53 -5.87 23.24
N PHE A 402 16.16 -5.67 22.08
CA PHE A 402 15.59 -5.97 20.78
C PHE A 402 15.43 -7.49 20.55
N ASP A 403 16.49 -8.28 20.77
CA ASP A 403 16.56 -9.68 20.33
C ASP A 403 16.08 -10.72 21.39
N PHE A 404 16.20 -10.46 22.70
CA PHE A 404 15.91 -11.46 23.77
C PHE A 404 14.49 -11.39 24.34
N ASP A 405 13.99 -12.47 24.96
CA ASP A 405 12.63 -12.53 25.54
C ASP A 405 12.51 -11.82 26.91
N GLU A 406 11.27 -11.60 27.38
CA GLU A 406 11.01 -10.84 28.63
C GLU A 406 11.68 -11.50 29.86
N GLN A 407 11.70 -12.84 29.93
CA GLN A 407 12.33 -13.58 31.02
C GLN A 407 13.85 -13.38 31.06
N HIS A 408 14.51 -13.44 29.91
CA HIS A 408 15.94 -13.17 29.83
C HIS A 408 16.27 -11.73 30.19
N LEU A 409 15.43 -10.77 29.77
CA LEU A 409 15.64 -9.35 30.08
C LEU A 409 15.51 -9.06 31.58
N GLU A 410 14.56 -9.70 32.25
CA GLU A 410 14.40 -9.56 33.70
C GLU A 410 15.64 -10.07 34.44
N LYS A 411 16.09 -11.28 34.13
CA LYS A 411 17.32 -11.86 34.71
C LYS A 411 18.56 -11.00 34.41
N PHE A 412 18.70 -10.53 33.17
CA PHE A 412 19.81 -9.68 32.75
C PHE A 412 19.80 -8.32 33.48
N GLY A 413 18.62 -7.72 33.66
CA GLY A 413 18.45 -6.47 34.39
C GLY A 413 18.92 -6.57 35.84
N GLN A 414 18.52 -7.63 36.54
CA GLN A 414 18.88 -7.87 37.94
C GLN A 414 20.35 -8.26 38.11
N GLU A 415 20.83 -9.28 37.37
CA GLU A 415 22.15 -9.86 37.60
C GLU A 415 23.31 -9.07 36.98
N LYS A 416 23.09 -8.40 35.83
CA LYS A 416 24.17 -7.75 35.07
C LYS A 416 24.11 -6.24 35.11
N LEU A 417 22.93 -5.65 35.10
CA LEU A 417 22.76 -4.20 35.16
C LEU A 417 22.46 -3.67 36.57
N VAL A 418 22.12 -4.56 37.51
CA VAL A 418 21.73 -4.23 38.90
C VAL A 418 20.58 -3.22 38.90
N ILE A 419 19.54 -3.52 38.11
CA ILE A 419 18.30 -2.75 38.01
C ILE A 419 17.22 -3.51 38.77
N GLU A 420 16.68 -2.89 39.81
CA GLU A 420 15.59 -3.43 40.60
C GLU A 420 14.26 -3.39 39.83
N ASN A 421 13.39 -4.36 40.11
CA ASN A 421 12.03 -4.34 39.57
C ASN A 421 11.19 -3.27 40.31
N VAL A 422 10.28 -2.64 39.58
CA VAL A 422 9.37 -1.64 40.13
C VAL A 422 8.04 -2.29 40.45
N ILE A 423 7.55 -2.11 41.68
CA ILE A 423 6.21 -2.57 42.08
C ILE A 423 5.17 -1.58 41.57
N ARG A 424 4.15 -2.06 40.85
CA ARG A 424 3.02 -1.25 40.39
C ARG A 424 1.70 -1.92 40.69
N LYS A 425 0.72 -1.12 41.12
CA LYS A 425 -0.66 -1.57 41.31
C LYS A 425 -1.40 -1.69 39.99
N ARG A 426 -1.93 -2.87 39.68
CA ARG A 426 -2.82 -3.09 38.53
C ARG A 426 -4.04 -3.88 39.00
N LYS A 427 -5.23 -3.31 38.85
CA LYS A 427 -6.51 -3.91 39.32
C LYS A 427 -6.50 -4.29 40.82
N GLY A 428 -5.75 -3.58 41.66
CA GLY A 428 -5.68 -3.82 43.10
C GLY A 428 -4.56 -4.78 43.55
N GLU A 429 -3.84 -5.41 42.62
CA GLU A 429 -2.71 -6.30 42.93
C GLU A 429 -1.37 -5.60 42.67
N ASP A 430 -0.39 -5.84 43.55
CA ASP A 430 0.99 -5.39 43.40
C ASP A 430 1.73 -6.30 42.42
N ILE A 431 2.10 -5.76 41.27
CA ILE A 431 2.83 -6.47 40.23
C ILE A 431 4.27 -5.95 40.19
N SER A 432 5.24 -6.86 40.37
CA SER A 432 6.66 -6.59 40.12
C SER A 432 6.92 -6.53 38.62
N VAL A 433 7.43 -5.41 38.13
CA VAL A 433 7.69 -5.19 36.70
C VAL A 433 9.14 -4.80 36.46
N SER A 434 9.83 -5.56 35.62
CA SER A 434 11.18 -5.22 35.17
C SER A 434 11.16 -3.99 34.24
N PRO A 435 11.96 -2.93 34.52
CA PRO A 435 12.03 -1.75 33.67
C PRO A 435 12.53 -2.03 32.24
N LEU A 436 13.38 -3.04 32.05
CA LEU A 436 13.83 -3.46 30.71
C LEU A 436 12.70 -4.12 29.91
N VAL A 437 11.80 -4.83 30.58
CA VAL A 437 10.60 -5.39 29.96
C VAL A 437 9.62 -4.28 29.56
N GLU A 438 9.46 -3.24 30.38
CA GLU A 438 8.70 -2.04 29.98
C GLU A 438 9.32 -1.34 28.76
N LEU A 439 10.63 -1.22 28.71
CA LEU A 439 11.34 -0.68 27.54
C LEU A 439 11.08 -1.53 26.29
N LYS A 440 11.20 -2.86 26.38
CA LYS A 440 10.89 -3.77 25.27
C LYS A 440 9.48 -3.55 24.75
N ARG A 441 8.52 -3.35 25.66
CA ARG A 441 7.10 -3.11 25.32
C ARG A 441 6.91 -1.85 24.48
N LYS A 442 7.80 -0.87 24.53
CA LYS A 442 7.78 0.34 23.69
C LYS A 442 8.37 0.14 22.29
N PHE A 443 9.06 -0.97 22.02
CA PHE A 443 9.68 -1.21 20.71
C PHE A 443 8.62 -1.49 19.63
N LEU A 444 8.48 -0.55 18.70
CA LEU A 444 7.61 -0.73 17.54
C LEU A 444 8.29 -1.61 16.49
N GLN A 445 7.52 -2.55 15.92
CA GLN A 445 8.00 -3.36 14.80
C GLN A 445 8.01 -2.53 13.51
N GLY A 446 9.19 -2.31 12.94
CA GLY A 446 9.33 -1.62 11.66
C GLY A 446 10.79 -1.29 11.34
N TYR A 447 11.02 -0.88 10.09
CA TYR A 447 12.32 -0.45 9.60
C TYR A 447 12.17 0.85 8.82
N SER A 448 13.18 1.71 8.88
CA SER A 448 13.28 2.93 8.08
C SER A 448 13.61 2.62 6.61
N ASP A 449 13.69 3.63 5.74
CA ASP A 449 14.16 3.45 4.36
C ASP A 449 15.69 3.52 4.22
N VAL A 450 16.39 3.95 5.27
CA VAL A 450 17.85 4.17 5.29
C VAL A 450 18.57 3.29 6.31
N SER A 451 19.84 2.99 6.10
CA SER A 451 20.64 2.19 7.03
C SER A 451 21.04 3.02 8.25
N LEU A 452 21.42 2.34 9.34
CA LEU A 452 22.02 3.00 10.50
C LEU A 452 23.27 3.79 10.10
N LYS A 453 24.12 3.21 9.23
CA LYS A 453 25.32 3.87 8.71
C LYS A 453 25.00 5.16 7.95
N ALA A 454 23.97 5.17 7.11
CA ALA A 454 23.53 6.39 6.43
C ALA A 454 22.96 7.41 7.43
N ILE A 455 22.17 6.97 8.41
CA ILE A 455 21.62 7.84 9.47
C ILE A 455 22.74 8.54 10.24
N CYS A 456 23.75 7.81 10.72
CA CYS A 456 24.86 8.38 11.48
C CYS A 456 25.68 9.39 10.66
N LYS A 457 25.75 9.23 9.33
CA LYS A 457 26.39 10.24 8.46
C LYS A 457 25.54 11.51 8.26
N ILE A 458 24.22 11.41 8.39
CA ILE A 458 23.29 12.54 8.16
C ILE A 458 23.07 13.35 9.45
N ILE A 459 23.06 12.72 10.62
CA ILE A 459 22.82 13.36 11.92
C ILE A 459 23.69 14.62 12.16
N PRO A 460 25.02 14.63 11.88
CA PRO A 460 25.85 15.82 12.09
C PRO A 460 25.30 17.06 11.40
N PHE A 461 24.91 16.93 10.12
CA PHE A 461 24.36 18.04 9.34
C PHE A 461 22.95 18.43 9.81
N LEU A 462 22.14 17.47 10.27
CA LEU A 462 20.85 17.80 10.88
C LEU A 462 21.03 18.58 12.20
N LYS A 463 22.05 18.28 13.00
CA LYS A 463 22.36 19.08 14.20
C LYS A 463 22.72 20.51 13.83
N GLU A 464 23.56 20.69 12.80
CA GLU A 464 23.94 22.01 12.29
C GLU A 464 22.74 22.84 11.80
N GLY A 465 21.69 22.20 11.27
CA GLY A 465 20.42 22.88 10.90
C GLY A 465 19.98 22.74 9.46
N TYR A 466 20.74 21.98 8.67
CA TYR A 466 20.38 21.71 7.30
C TYR A 466 19.07 20.95 7.19
N LEU A 467 18.31 21.23 6.14
CA LEU A 467 17.13 20.42 5.81
C LEU A 467 17.58 19.02 5.41
N TYR A 468 16.68 18.05 5.53
CA TYR A 468 16.99 16.64 5.26
C TYR A 468 17.69 16.42 3.90
N ASN A 469 17.15 17.05 2.85
CA ASN A 469 17.64 16.94 1.48
C ASN A 469 19.08 17.44 1.34
N GLU A 470 19.41 18.57 1.97
CA GLU A 470 20.76 19.13 2.00
C GLU A 470 21.70 18.25 2.83
N ALA A 471 21.25 17.85 4.03
CA ALA A 471 22.00 16.99 4.93
C ALA A 471 22.35 15.63 4.29
N VAL A 472 21.46 15.08 3.44
CA VAL A 472 21.73 13.84 2.69
C VAL A 472 22.88 14.04 1.70
N VAL A 473 22.87 15.10 0.89
CA VAL A 473 23.94 15.36 -0.08
C VAL A 473 25.28 15.55 0.65
N LEU A 474 25.29 16.34 1.73
CA LEU A 474 26.48 16.62 2.52
C LEU A 474 27.02 15.40 3.27
N ALA A 475 26.15 14.46 3.69
CA ALA A 475 26.50 13.33 4.56
C ALA A 475 27.66 12.46 4.07
N LYS A 476 27.84 12.31 2.75
CA LYS A 476 28.90 11.45 2.19
C LYS A 476 30.19 12.22 1.89
N ILE A 477 30.13 13.54 1.72
CA ILE A 477 31.26 14.36 1.28
C ILE A 477 32.49 14.26 2.20
N PRO A 478 32.37 14.32 3.55
CA PRO A 478 33.53 14.20 4.42
C PRO A 478 34.33 12.90 4.20
N TYR A 479 33.65 11.83 3.79
CA TYR A 479 34.25 10.52 3.52
C TYR A 479 34.87 10.41 2.12
N LEU A 480 34.44 11.27 1.18
CA LEU A 480 34.97 11.30 -0.19
C LEU A 480 36.20 12.21 -0.30
N ILE A 481 36.24 13.29 0.49
CA ILE A 481 37.35 14.26 0.53
C ILE A 481 38.42 13.85 1.55
N GLY A 482 38.03 13.29 2.70
CA GLY A 482 38.98 12.92 3.75
C GLY A 482 39.45 14.12 4.58
N ALA A 483 40.76 14.26 4.78
CA ALA A 483 41.35 15.23 5.71
C ALA A 483 41.01 16.70 5.34
N ASP A 484 40.87 17.00 4.06
CA ASP A 484 40.62 18.36 3.55
C ASP A 484 39.15 18.82 3.70
N TRP A 485 38.29 18.00 4.30
CA TRP A 485 36.89 18.39 4.52
C TRP A 485 36.76 19.70 5.31
N LYS A 486 37.59 19.89 6.35
CA LYS A 486 37.50 21.07 7.22
C LYS A 486 37.82 22.37 6.47
N SER A 487 38.81 22.35 5.58
CA SER A 487 39.20 23.52 4.79
C SER A 487 38.18 23.85 3.71
N PHE A 488 37.59 22.83 3.07
CA PHE A 488 36.62 23.03 2.00
C PHE A 488 35.17 23.21 2.46
N LYS A 489 34.85 22.96 3.74
CA LYS A 489 33.46 22.95 4.24
C LYS A 489 32.65 24.17 3.81
N GLN A 490 33.17 25.39 4.01
CA GLN A 490 32.43 26.61 3.69
C GLN A 490 32.20 26.78 2.19
N ILE A 491 33.25 26.54 1.38
CA ILE A 491 33.18 26.59 -0.09
C ILE A 491 32.12 25.61 -0.61
N ILE A 492 32.12 24.37 -0.08
CA ILE A 492 31.16 23.33 -0.47
C ILE A 492 29.72 23.73 -0.12
N LEU A 493 29.51 24.39 1.01
CA LEU A 493 28.19 24.87 1.42
C LEU A 493 27.67 25.99 0.51
N ASP A 494 28.55 26.93 0.13
CA ASP A 494 28.19 28.02 -0.77
C ASP A 494 27.90 27.48 -2.18
N VAL A 495 28.72 26.54 -2.66
CA VAL A 495 28.47 25.80 -3.90
C VAL A 495 27.15 25.03 -3.86
N LEU A 496 26.76 24.42 -2.72
CA LEU A 496 25.48 23.70 -2.60
C LEU A 496 24.28 24.66 -2.69
N LYS A 497 24.34 25.82 -2.04
CA LYS A 497 23.29 26.86 -2.12
C LYS A 497 23.14 27.36 -3.55
N GLU A 498 24.25 27.66 -4.20
CA GLU A 498 24.29 28.08 -5.60
C GLU A 498 23.73 26.99 -6.52
N SER A 499 24.14 25.74 -6.32
CA SER A 499 23.66 24.59 -7.09
C SER A 499 22.16 24.41 -6.96
N ASN A 500 21.60 24.55 -5.75
CA ASN A 500 20.16 24.46 -5.53
C ASN A 500 19.42 25.58 -6.27
N LYS A 501 19.92 26.82 -6.22
CA LYS A 501 19.32 27.95 -6.94
C LYS A 501 19.33 27.70 -8.45
N ARG A 502 20.50 27.36 -9.02
CA ARG A 502 20.66 27.05 -10.45
C ARG A 502 19.78 25.87 -10.88
N TYR A 503 19.70 24.82 -10.06
CA TYR A 503 18.88 23.64 -10.35
C TYR A 503 17.38 23.96 -10.42
N GLN A 504 16.85 24.71 -9.44
CA GLN A 504 15.43 25.10 -9.43
C GLN A 504 15.08 25.98 -10.64
N GLU A 505 15.96 26.93 -10.97
CA GLU A 505 15.80 27.81 -12.12
C GLU A 505 15.82 27.01 -13.45
N LYS A 506 16.83 26.15 -13.66
CA LYS A 506 16.91 25.29 -14.86
C LYS A 506 15.71 24.35 -14.96
N LEU A 507 15.26 23.76 -13.86
CA LEU A 507 14.05 22.90 -13.83
C LEU A 507 12.81 23.66 -14.30
N MET A 508 12.62 24.88 -13.79
CA MET A 508 11.50 25.74 -14.14
C MET A 508 11.53 26.11 -15.62
N ILE A 509 12.66 26.62 -16.12
CA ILE A 509 12.83 27.02 -17.52
C ILE A 509 12.63 25.83 -18.45
N ALA A 510 13.27 24.69 -18.18
CA ALA A 510 13.13 23.51 -19.02
C ALA A 510 11.70 22.95 -18.98
N SER A 511 10.99 23.04 -17.84
CA SER A 511 9.59 22.63 -17.74
C SER A 511 8.68 23.48 -18.62
N ILE A 512 8.85 24.80 -18.63
CA ILE A 512 8.08 25.71 -19.49
C ILE A 512 8.45 25.47 -20.96
N SER A 513 9.74 25.45 -21.27
CA SER A 513 10.27 25.23 -22.63
C SER A 513 9.79 23.90 -23.21
N ASN A 514 9.81 22.82 -22.42
CA ASN A 514 9.33 21.52 -22.87
C ASN A 514 7.82 21.50 -23.14
N ASN A 515 7.02 22.32 -22.47
CA ASN A 515 5.59 22.44 -22.77
C ASN A 515 5.37 23.12 -24.13
N LEU A 516 6.17 24.16 -24.44
CA LEU A 516 6.19 24.80 -25.75
C LEU A 516 6.63 23.83 -26.85
N ILE A 517 7.72 23.10 -26.61
CA ILE A 517 8.23 22.07 -27.52
C ILE A 517 7.18 20.97 -27.74
N ASP A 518 6.48 20.54 -26.69
CA ASP A 518 5.42 19.53 -26.81
C ASP A 518 4.26 20.03 -27.67
N LYS A 519 3.85 21.31 -27.51
CA LYS A 519 2.83 21.98 -28.33
C LYS A 519 3.26 22.07 -29.79
N HIS A 520 4.48 22.51 -30.07
CA HIS A 520 5.04 22.58 -31.44
C HIS A 520 5.08 21.19 -32.10
N LYS A 521 5.58 20.18 -31.39
CA LYS A 521 5.59 18.80 -31.87
C LYS A 521 4.19 18.23 -32.07
N GLY A 522 3.20 18.69 -31.31
CA GLY A 522 1.80 18.30 -31.47
C GLY A 522 1.16 18.90 -32.72
N GLN A 523 1.58 20.11 -33.13
CA GLN A 523 1.16 20.75 -34.38
C GLN A 523 1.83 20.13 -35.62
N THR A 524 2.94 19.42 -35.41
CA THR A 524 3.66 18.71 -36.46
C THR A 524 2.93 17.39 -36.77
N ARG A 525 2.16 17.35 -37.86
CA ARG A 525 1.30 16.21 -38.19
C ARG A 525 2.12 15.09 -38.81
N ALA A 526 2.08 13.88 -38.24
CA ALA A 526 2.28 12.65 -39.01
C ALA A 526 0.88 12.10 -39.37
N THR A 527 0.62 11.90 -40.65
CA THR A 527 -0.55 11.14 -41.11
C THR A 527 -0.45 9.68 -40.63
N ILE A 528 -1.56 8.95 -40.59
CA ILE A 528 -1.57 7.52 -40.21
C ILE A 528 -0.68 6.67 -41.13
N ASP A 529 -0.43 7.16 -42.35
CA ASP A 529 0.47 6.55 -43.34
C ASP A 529 1.94 6.97 -43.17
N GLY A 530 2.25 7.84 -42.19
CA GLY A 530 3.61 8.25 -41.85
C GLY A 530 4.16 9.45 -42.63
N ASN A 531 3.36 10.10 -43.48
CA ASN A 531 3.75 11.34 -44.17
C ASN A 531 3.52 12.55 -43.26
N GLU A 532 4.54 13.42 -43.15
CA GLU A 532 4.50 14.64 -42.35
C GLU A 532 4.21 15.84 -43.24
N ASP A 533 3.03 16.46 -43.11
CA ASP A 533 2.54 17.47 -44.05
C ASP A 533 2.20 18.81 -43.35
N GLY A 534 2.74 19.92 -43.88
CA GLY A 534 2.32 21.30 -43.56
C GLY A 534 2.73 21.90 -42.21
N SER A 535 3.84 21.48 -41.60
CA SER A 535 4.19 21.87 -40.23
C SER A 535 5.13 23.09 -40.13
N PHE A 536 4.76 24.04 -39.27
CA PHE A 536 5.52 25.27 -38.98
C PHE A 536 6.96 24.95 -38.53
N ALA A 537 7.94 25.52 -39.23
CA ALA A 537 9.38 25.35 -39.00
C ALA A 537 9.86 23.87 -38.92
N TYR A 538 9.19 22.98 -39.65
CA TYR A 538 9.55 21.57 -39.72
C TYR A 538 10.81 21.34 -40.55
N LYS A 539 11.84 20.74 -39.94
CA LYS A 539 13.20 20.59 -40.49
C LYS A 539 13.89 21.91 -40.91
N ASP A 540 13.29 23.05 -40.60
CA ASP A 540 13.94 24.35 -40.71
C ASP A 540 14.78 24.60 -39.46
N PHE A 541 16.06 24.24 -39.53
CA PHE A 541 17.02 24.44 -38.45
C PHE A 541 17.64 25.83 -38.44
N SER A 542 17.19 26.72 -39.33
CA SER A 542 17.57 28.13 -39.37
C SER A 542 16.47 29.05 -38.84
N TYR A 543 15.33 28.49 -38.43
CA TYR A 543 14.19 29.25 -37.96
C TYR A 543 14.52 30.10 -36.73
N THR A 544 14.24 31.40 -36.81
CA THR A 544 14.36 32.35 -35.69
C THR A 544 12.96 32.68 -35.16
N ILE A 545 12.80 32.66 -33.84
CA ILE A 545 11.54 32.97 -33.17
C ILE A 545 11.06 34.38 -33.54
N THR A 546 9.78 34.50 -33.83
CA THR A 546 9.11 35.76 -34.20
C THR A 546 8.46 36.41 -32.98
N GLU A 547 7.94 37.63 -33.12
CA GLU A 547 7.16 38.29 -32.05
C GLU A 547 5.96 37.45 -31.58
N LYS A 548 5.35 36.68 -32.49
CA LYS A 548 4.25 35.78 -32.17
C LYS A 548 4.70 34.61 -31.28
N ASP A 549 5.87 34.03 -31.56
CA ASP A 549 6.45 32.97 -30.73
C ASP A 549 6.81 33.49 -29.33
N VAL A 550 7.27 34.75 -29.23
CA VAL A 550 7.53 35.41 -27.94
C VAL A 550 6.24 35.58 -27.14
N GLU A 551 5.10 35.87 -27.77
CA GLU A 551 3.81 35.90 -27.08
C GLU A 551 3.35 34.49 -26.63
N ASP A 552 3.61 33.45 -27.44
CA ASP A 552 3.40 32.06 -27.03
C ASP A 552 4.25 31.70 -25.80
N VAL A 553 5.50 32.16 -25.73
CA VAL A 553 6.38 32.00 -24.56
C VAL A 553 5.78 32.68 -23.33
N LYS A 554 5.32 33.94 -23.45
CA LYS A 554 4.68 34.66 -22.35
C LYS A 554 3.44 33.94 -21.83
N ASN A 555 2.61 33.42 -22.74
CA ASN A 555 1.42 32.67 -22.38
C ASN A 555 1.78 31.33 -21.69
N ALA A 556 2.82 30.65 -22.15
CA ALA A 556 3.30 29.43 -21.47
C ALA A 556 3.83 29.72 -20.06
N CYS A 557 4.51 30.85 -19.84
CA CYS A 557 4.90 31.30 -18.51
C CYS A 557 3.66 31.56 -17.63
N ARG A 558 2.68 32.36 -18.10
CA ARG A 558 1.43 32.62 -17.36
C ARG A 558 0.71 31.33 -16.95
N ASN A 559 0.53 30.39 -17.87
CA ASN A 559 -0.16 29.11 -17.61
C ASN A 559 0.59 28.20 -16.62
N HIS A 560 1.93 28.31 -16.55
CA HIS A 560 2.75 27.53 -15.63
C HIS A 560 2.55 27.99 -14.17
N PHE A 561 2.62 29.29 -13.93
CA PHE A 561 2.51 29.87 -12.59
C PHE A 561 1.05 30.02 -12.14
N GLY A 562 0.15 30.34 -13.06
CA GLY A 562 -1.20 30.87 -12.81
C GLY A 562 -1.19 32.40 -12.87
N ASP A 563 -2.25 33.00 -13.41
CA ASP A 563 -2.29 34.45 -13.73
C ASP A 563 -1.99 35.34 -12.51
N LYS A 564 -2.61 35.03 -11.36
CA LYS A 564 -2.40 35.77 -10.11
C LYS A 564 -0.95 35.67 -9.64
N THR A 565 -0.43 34.44 -9.56
CA THR A 565 0.95 34.17 -9.11
C THR A 565 1.97 34.79 -10.05
N TRP A 566 1.73 34.75 -11.36
CA TRP A 566 2.61 35.35 -12.36
C TRP A 566 2.74 36.86 -12.15
N ASN A 567 1.62 37.56 -11.95
CA ASN A 567 1.62 39.02 -11.73
C ASN A 567 2.38 39.45 -10.46
N GLU A 568 2.43 38.58 -9.45
CA GLU A 568 3.20 38.81 -8.20
C GLU A 568 4.69 38.41 -8.32
N THR A 569 5.08 37.71 -9.40
CA THR A 569 6.43 37.17 -9.58
C THR A 569 7.42 38.29 -9.95
N LYS A 570 8.53 38.38 -9.21
CA LYS A 570 9.65 39.28 -9.55
C LYS A 570 10.49 38.68 -10.70
N ASN A 571 11.08 39.50 -11.56
CA ASN A 571 11.95 39.11 -12.69
C ASN A 571 11.24 38.35 -13.85
N GLN A 572 10.01 38.74 -14.19
CA GLN A 572 9.27 38.13 -15.30
C GLN A 572 10.04 38.16 -16.64
N ASP A 573 10.67 39.29 -16.96
CA ASP A 573 11.39 39.48 -18.24
C ASP A 573 12.58 38.53 -18.39
N ASP A 574 13.36 38.34 -17.31
CA ASP A 574 14.49 37.40 -17.29
C ASP A 574 14.03 35.96 -17.52
N ILE A 575 12.90 35.57 -16.92
CA ILE A 575 12.30 34.23 -17.13
C ILE A 575 11.87 34.07 -18.59
N ILE A 576 11.17 35.06 -19.15
CA ILE A 576 10.71 35.03 -20.55
C ILE A 576 11.90 34.91 -21.49
N GLN A 577 12.95 35.71 -21.30
CA GLN A 577 14.14 35.68 -22.14
C GLN A 577 14.83 34.31 -22.10
N LYS A 578 15.04 33.73 -20.91
CA LYS A 578 15.68 32.41 -20.78
C LYS A 578 14.86 31.29 -21.41
N VAL A 579 13.52 31.31 -21.26
CA VAL A 579 12.64 30.34 -21.93
C VAL A 579 12.66 30.53 -23.44
N ALA A 580 12.66 31.78 -23.92
CA ALA A 580 12.74 32.08 -25.35
C ALA A 580 14.06 31.57 -25.96
N LEU A 581 15.19 31.73 -25.27
CA LEU A 581 16.48 31.18 -25.70
C LEU A 581 16.45 29.65 -25.80
N GLU A 582 15.96 28.95 -24.77
CA GLU A 582 15.85 27.49 -24.79
C GLU A 582 14.89 26.97 -25.88
N TYR A 583 13.86 27.75 -26.21
CA TYR A 583 12.94 27.46 -27.31
C TYR A 583 13.57 27.75 -28.68
N GLN A 584 14.35 28.83 -28.80
CA GLN A 584 15.13 29.15 -30.00
C GLN A 584 16.15 28.06 -30.31
N ASP A 585 16.91 27.63 -29.30
CA ASP A 585 17.87 26.54 -29.42
C ASP A 585 17.20 25.24 -29.90
N TYR A 586 15.87 25.12 -29.77
CA TYR A 586 15.16 23.88 -30.10
C TYR A 586 14.94 23.82 -31.59
N PHE A 587 14.75 24.98 -32.22
CA PHE A 587 14.70 25.09 -33.67
C PHE A 587 16.06 24.78 -34.29
N TYR A 588 17.16 25.21 -33.65
CA TYR A 588 18.52 24.93 -34.10
C TYR A 588 18.98 23.47 -33.88
N ASP A 589 18.35 22.73 -32.96
CA ASP A 589 18.71 21.32 -32.71
C ASP A 589 18.21 20.39 -33.82
N GLN A 590 19.15 19.79 -34.56
CA GLN A 590 18.87 18.79 -35.60
C GLN A 590 18.07 17.58 -35.09
N LYS A 591 18.22 17.20 -33.81
CA LYS A 591 17.50 16.08 -33.19
C LYS A 591 16.13 16.49 -32.67
N ARG A 592 15.82 17.80 -32.62
CA ARG A 592 14.60 18.38 -32.05
C ARG A 592 14.28 17.75 -30.69
N ALA A 593 15.28 17.61 -29.80
CA ALA A 593 15.10 16.94 -28.52
C ALA A 593 14.32 17.82 -27.53
N TYR A 594 13.63 17.18 -26.58
CA TYR A 594 13.15 17.90 -25.39
C TYR A 594 14.35 18.32 -24.53
N ARG A 595 14.22 19.44 -23.82
CA ARG A 595 15.22 19.96 -22.88
C ARG A 595 15.39 19.02 -21.70
N LYS A 596 16.63 18.57 -21.51
CA LYS A 596 17.04 17.80 -20.35
C LYS A 596 17.62 18.75 -19.33
N THR A 597 17.24 18.56 -18.08
CA THR A 597 17.82 19.28 -16.96
C THR A 597 18.91 18.43 -16.34
N GLU A 598 20.08 19.00 -16.16
CA GLU A 598 21.11 18.41 -15.31
C GLU A 598 20.54 18.18 -13.90
N THR A 599 20.92 17.06 -13.30
CA THR A 599 20.59 16.75 -11.91
C THR A 599 21.31 17.72 -10.97
N LEU A 600 20.74 17.94 -9.79
CA LEU A 600 21.40 18.74 -8.75
C LEU A 600 22.83 18.27 -8.48
N THR A 601 23.05 16.95 -8.51
CA THR A 601 24.36 16.34 -8.26
C THR A 601 25.36 16.63 -9.39
N GLU A 602 24.92 16.66 -10.66
CA GLU A 602 25.76 17.03 -11.79
C GLU A 602 26.18 18.50 -11.72
N ILE A 603 25.23 19.41 -11.47
CA ILE A 603 25.49 20.85 -11.30
C ILE A 603 26.47 21.07 -10.14
N PHE A 604 26.20 20.41 -9.00
CA PHE A 604 27.05 20.49 -7.82
C PHE A 604 28.47 19.97 -8.08
N ASN A 605 28.62 18.83 -8.75
CA ASN A 605 29.93 18.29 -9.11
C ASN A 605 30.67 19.21 -10.09
N SER A 606 29.97 19.83 -11.06
CA SER A 606 30.59 20.79 -11.99
C SER A 606 31.14 22.00 -11.25
N LEU A 607 30.33 22.61 -10.38
CA LEU A 607 30.75 23.76 -9.59
C LEU A 607 31.88 23.44 -8.60
N LEU A 608 31.88 22.22 -8.03
CA LEU A 608 33.01 21.78 -7.20
C LEU A 608 34.31 21.67 -8.01
N LYS A 609 34.25 21.14 -9.23
CA LYS A 609 35.42 21.08 -10.13
C LYS A 609 35.93 22.46 -10.50
N GLU A 610 35.05 23.44 -10.75
CA GLU A 610 35.43 24.85 -10.98
C GLU A 610 36.17 25.45 -9.77
N LYS A 611 35.91 24.93 -8.57
CA LYS A 611 36.62 25.29 -7.33
C LYS A 611 37.82 24.37 -7.03
N ASN A 612 38.26 23.55 -7.99
CA ASN A 612 39.33 22.55 -7.83
C ASN A 612 39.09 21.49 -6.74
N ILE A 613 37.82 21.18 -6.44
CA ILE A 613 37.44 20.15 -5.47
C ILE A 613 36.95 18.91 -6.24
N ASN A 614 37.71 17.83 -6.18
CA ASN A 614 37.36 16.55 -6.81
C ASN A 614 36.81 15.55 -5.80
N LEU A 615 35.69 14.91 -6.13
CA LEU A 615 35.05 13.88 -5.28
C LEU A 615 35.37 12.48 -5.81
N ASN A 616 35.99 11.64 -4.96
CA ASN A 616 36.33 10.26 -5.28
C ASN A 616 35.15 9.30 -5.00
N GLY A 617 34.01 9.51 -5.67
CA GLY A 617 32.86 8.61 -5.62
C GLY A 617 31.50 9.31 -5.71
N GLU A 618 30.41 8.52 -5.69
CA GLU A 618 29.05 9.04 -5.85
C GLU A 618 28.50 9.63 -4.56
N LEU A 619 27.83 10.78 -4.63
CA LEU A 619 27.09 11.40 -3.52
C LEU A 619 25.81 10.62 -3.17
N TYR A 620 25.27 10.87 -1.98
CA TYR A 620 23.91 10.43 -1.69
C TYR A 620 22.91 11.34 -2.38
N HIS A 621 22.07 10.76 -3.23
CA HIS A 621 20.98 11.49 -3.84
C HIS A 621 19.77 10.60 -4.10
N HIS A 622 18.57 11.13 -3.89
CA HIS A 622 17.33 10.37 -4.07
C HIS A 622 16.91 10.22 -5.55
N SER A 623 17.47 11.01 -6.47
CA SER A 623 17.15 10.95 -7.91
C SER A 623 18.03 10.01 -8.72
N ASN A 624 19.13 9.47 -8.18
CA ASN A 624 19.96 8.47 -8.87
C ASN A 624 19.28 7.10 -8.85
N ARG A 625 18.04 7.03 -9.34
CA ARG A 625 17.23 5.83 -9.33
C ARG A 625 17.38 5.15 -10.68
N GLU A 626 18.24 4.14 -10.73
CA GLU A 626 18.24 3.21 -11.87
C GLU A 626 16.85 2.60 -12.08
N ASN A 627 16.56 2.24 -13.34
CA ASN A 627 15.40 1.44 -13.67
C ASN A 627 15.37 0.19 -12.77
N LEU A 628 14.20 -0.09 -12.19
CA LEU A 628 14.02 -1.11 -11.16
C LEU A 628 14.36 -2.53 -11.64
N TYR A 629 14.23 -2.78 -12.93
CA TYR A 629 14.48 -4.09 -13.53
C TYR A 629 15.96 -4.28 -13.90
N ASN A 630 16.79 -3.23 -13.86
CA ASN A 630 18.22 -3.31 -14.17
C ASN A 630 18.97 -4.29 -13.27
N LYS A 631 18.46 -4.55 -12.05
CA LYS A 631 19.04 -5.52 -11.10
C LYS A 631 19.00 -6.97 -11.61
N ASN A 632 18.12 -7.27 -12.55
CA ASN A 632 17.95 -8.60 -13.12
C ASN A 632 18.64 -8.76 -14.48
N LEU A 633 19.30 -7.71 -14.97
CA LEU A 633 20.06 -7.75 -16.22
C LEU A 633 21.41 -8.41 -16.00
N HIS A 634 21.94 -9.01 -17.07
CA HIS A 634 23.30 -9.53 -17.06
C HIS A 634 24.28 -8.36 -17.01
N VAL A 635 25.36 -8.54 -16.25
CA VAL A 635 26.43 -7.54 -16.11
C VAL A 635 27.65 -8.05 -16.84
N ASN A 636 28.22 -7.23 -17.72
CA ASN A 636 29.55 -7.49 -18.24
C ASN A 636 30.56 -7.28 -17.11
N PHE A 637 31.22 -8.35 -16.66
CA PHE A 637 32.16 -8.28 -15.54
C PHE A 637 33.40 -7.42 -15.82
N LYS A 638 33.72 -7.14 -17.09
CA LYS A 638 34.86 -6.29 -17.48
C LYS A 638 34.50 -4.81 -17.50
N THR A 639 33.34 -4.45 -18.08
CA THR A 639 32.93 -3.05 -18.24
C THR A 639 31.98 -2.56 -17.14
N GLY A 640 31.36 -3.48 -16.38
CA GLY A 640 30.31 -3.18 -15.41
C GLY A 640 28.95 -2.86 -16.05
N GLU A 641 28.85 -2.86 -17.37
CA GLU A 641 27.62 -2.49 -18.10
C GLU A 641 26.57 -3.58 -18.05
N LYS A 642 25.31 -3.16 -17.93
CA LYS A 642 24.14 -4.03 -17.91
C LYS A 642 23.56 -4.15 -19.31
N TYR A 643 23.25 -5.35 -19.77
CA TYR A 643 22.70 -5.59 -21.10
C TYR A 643 21.47 -6.51 -21.08
N LEU A 644 20.65 -6.42 -22.13
CA LEU A 644 19.46 -7.24 -22.30
C LEU A 644 19.81 -8.70 -22.64
N PRO A 645 19.01 -9.67 -22.22
CA PRO A 645 19.20 -11.05 -22.65
C PRO A 645 19.02 -11.16 -24.18
N LYS A 646 19.85 -11.99 -24.80
CA LYS A 646 19.76 -12.33 -26.22
C LYS A 646 18.93 -13.61 -26.42
N TYR A 647 18.24 -13.72 -27.56
CA TYR A 647 17.47 -14.92 -27.88
C TYR A 647 18.38 -16.02 -28.46
N LYS A 648 18.55 -17.13 -27.72
CA LYS A 648 19.42 -18.26 -28.11
C LYS A 648 20.82 -17.73 -28.52
N ASP A 649 21.37 -18.22 -29.64
CA ASP A 649 22.65 -17.77 -30.22
C ASP A 649 22.48 -16.61 -31.22
N THR A 650 21.33 -15.92 -31.21
CA THR A 650 21.11 -14.75 -32.08
C THR A 650 21.54 -13.46 -31.40
N GLU A 651 21.92 -12.46 -32.18
CA GLU A 651 22.21 -11.10 -31.68
C GLU A 651 20.95 -10.30 -31.31
N ARG A 652 19.74 -10.90 -31.41
CA ARG A 652 18.49 -10.20 -31.10
C ARG A 652 18.26 -10.14 -29.59
N GLU A 653 18.20 -8.92 -29.08
CA GLU A 653 17.82 -8.63 -27.70
C GLU A 653 16.33 -8.90 -27.46
N ILE A 654 15.99 -9.38 -26.26
CA ILE A 654 14.63 -9.67 -25.83
C ILE A 654 14.37 -9.13 -24.42
N LEU A 655 13.09 -9.02 -24.04
CA LEU A 655 12.73 -8.55 -22.70
C LEU A 655 13.07 -9.63 -21.63
N PRO A 656 13.66 -9.20 -20.49
CA PRO A 656 14.00 -10.09 -19.37
C PRO A 656 12.75 -10.50 -18.57
N ILE A 657 12.91 -11.37 -17.58
CA ILE A 657 11.81 -11.76 -16.68
C ILE A 657 11.29 -10.51 -15.92
N PRO A 658 9.97 -10.22 -15.93
CA PRO A 658 9.38 -9.06 -15.24
C PRO A 658 9.24 -9.32 -13.74
N TYR A 659 10.31 -9.69 -13.06
CA TYR A 659 10.30 -10.00 -11.63
C TYR A 659 11.05 -8.93 -10.86
N ILE A 660 10.41 -8.31 -9.87
CA ILE A 660 11.05 -7.37 -8.96
C ILE A 660 10.62 -7.63 -7.53
N ASP A 661 11.58 -7.64 -6.60
CA ASP A 661 11.33 -7.95 -5.18
C ASP A 661 10.34 -6.98 -4.51
N SER A 662 10.19 -5.77 -5.07
CA SER A 662 9.27 -4.74 -4.59
C SER A 662 7.81 -5.02 -4.92
N ILE A 663 7.49 -5.79 -5.97
CA ILE A 663 6.11 -6.16 -6.32
C ILE A 663 5.84 -7.60 -5.95
N LYS A 664 5.07 -7.76 -4.89
CA LYS A 664 4.61 -9.08 -4.41
C LYS A 664 3.23 -9.47 -4.93
N ASN A 665 2.67 -8.73 -5.90
CA ASN A 665 1.36 -9.01 -6.48
C ASN A 665 1.46 -10.12 -7.55
N PRO A 666 0.95 -11.34 -7.29
CA PRO A 666 1.03 -12.44 -8.25
C PRO A 666 0.23 -12.17 -9.53
N MET A 667 -0.85 -11.39 -9.45
CA MET A 667 -1.68 -11.03 -10.62
C MET A 667 -0.87 -10.20 -11.61
N PHE A 668 -0.27 -9.10 -11.15
CA PHE A 668 0.57 -8.24 -11.96
C PHE A 668 1.76 -9.00 -12.56
N ASN A 669 2.48 -9.79 -11.75
CA ASN A 669 3.62 -10.56 -12.23
C ASN A 669 3.22 -11.60 -13.30
N LYS A 670 2.02 -12.20 -13.16
CA LYS A 670 1.47 -13.12 -14.16
C LYS A 670 1.12 -12.38 -15.45
N SER A 671 0.37 -11.28 -15.39
CA SER A 671 0.01 -10.49 -16.58
C SER A 671 1.26 -9.97 -17.31
N MET A 672 2.23 -9.40 -16.59
CA MET A 672 3.49 -8.95 -17.19
C MET A 672 4.31 -10.09 -17.80
N SER A 673 4.27 -11.30 -17.20
CA SER A 673 4.92 -12.47 -17.80
C SER A 673 4.25 -12.93 -19.10
N ILE A 674 2.95 -12.69 -19.28
CA ILE A 674 2.24 -12.97 -20.54
C ILE A 674 2.60 -11.90 -21.56
N VAL A 675 2.58 -10.62 -21.17
CA VAL A 675 3.03 -9.49 -22.00
C VAL A 675 4.44 -9.72 -22.53
N ARG A 676 5.39 -10.11 -21.66
CA ARG A 676 6.75 -10.46 -22.07
C ARG A 676 6.77 -11.51 -23.17
N LYS A 677 6.01 -12.60 -23.00
CA LYS A 677 6.03 -13.72 -23.97
C LYS A 677 5.52 -13.26 -25.31
N LEU A 678 4.37 -12.58 -25.34
CA LEU A 678 3.80 -12.01 -26.55
C LEU A 678 4.80 -11.08 -27.25
N LEU A 679 5.34 -10.09 -26.52
CA LEU A 679 6.26 -9.12 -27.09
C LEU A 679 7.56 -9.77 -27.58
N ASN A 680 8.11 -10.74 -26.84
CA ASN A 680 9.31 -11.44 -27.28
C ASN A 680 9.06 -12.25 -28.55
N GLU A 681 7.92 -12.93 -28.70
CA GLU A 681 7.58 -13.63 -29.96
C GLU A 681 7.46 -12.62 -31.12
N LEU A 682 6.81 -11.48 -30.90
CA LEU A 682 6.71 -10.43 -31.92
C LEU A 682 8.07 -9.82 -32.31
N ILE A 683 8.99 -9.65 -31.34
CA ILE A 683 10.37 -9.21 -31.57
C ILE A 683 11.15 -10.27 -32.37
N ILE A 684 11.02 -11.55 -31.98
CA ILE A 684 11.71 -12.68 -32.64
C ILE A 684 11.23 -12.81 -34.08
N ASN A 685 9.95 -12.57 -34.36
CA ASN A 685 9.41 -12.59 -35.71
C ASN A 685 9.74 -11.32 -36.53
N GLY A 686 10.41 -10.32 -35.94
CA GLY A 686 10.72 -9.04 -36.61
C GLY A 686 9.49 -8.16 -36.86
N GLU A 687 8.39 -8.44 -36.15
CA GLU A 687 7.14 -7.70 -36.30
C GLU A 687 7.23 -6.35 -35.60
N ILE A 688 7.93 -6.30 -34.47
CA ILE A 688 8.21 -5.09 -33.68
C ILE A 688 9.71 -5.00 -33.36
N ASP A 689 10.16 -3.79 -33.07
CA ASP A 689 11.56 -3.43 -32.81
C ASP A 689 11.67 -2.33 -31.72
N GLN A 690 12.88 -1.85 -31.45
CA GLN A 690 13.13 -0.82 -30.43
C GLN A 690 12.49 0.54 -30.76
N GLU A 691 12.23 0.84 -32.04
CA GLU A 691 11.62 2.09 -32.51
C GLU A 691 10.10 2.04 -32.50
N THR A 692 9.52 0.86 -32.34
CA THR A 692 8.08 0.64 -32.25
C THR A 692 7.49 1.39 -31.06
N GLU A 693 6.41 2.13 -31.30
CA GLU A 693 5.70 2.91 -30.29
C GLU A 693 4.70 2.03 -29.54
N VAL A 694 4.87 1.90 -28.22
CA VAL A 694 4.02 1.06 -27.37
C VAL A 694 3.06 1.91 -26.55
N THR A 695 1.76 1.72 -26.74
CA THR A 695 0.71 2.34 -25.92
C THR A 695 0.04 1.27 -25.07
N VAL A 696 0.02 1.47 -23.76
CA VAL A 696 -0.50 0.47 -22.81
C VAL A 696 -1.57 1.05 -21.88
N GLU A 697 -2.62 0.27 -21.64
CA GLU A 697 -3.61 0.49 -20.59
C GLU A 697 -3.52 -0.65 -19.56
N LEU A 698 -3.63 -0.32 -18.27
CA LEU A 698 -3.68 -1.31 -17.20
C LEU A 698 -5.00 -1.28 -16.46
N ALA A 699 -5.59 -2.46 -16.29
CA ALA A 699 -6.83 -2.64 -15.56
C ALA A 699 -6.63 -2.40 -14.04
N ARG A 700 -7.65 -1.83 -13.37
CA ARG A 700 -7.63 -1.54 -11.92
C ARG A 700 -7.50 -2.81 -11.07
N GLU A 701 -7.89 -3.95 -11.63
CA GLU A 701 -7.83 -5.30 -11.07
C GLU A 701 -6.40 -5.82 -10.90
N LEU A 702 -5.41 -5.12 -11.44
CA LEU A 702 -3.99 -5.39 -11.22
C LEU A 702 -3.44 -4.75 -9.93
N ASN A 703 -4.27 -3.98 -9.21
CA ASN A 703 -3.89 -3.44 -7.91
C ASN A 703 -3.81 -4.52 -6.81
N ASP A 704 -3.20 -4.17 -5.68
CA ASP A 704 -3.10 -5.06 -4.50
C ASP A 704 -4.51 -5.49 -4.00
N ASN A 705 -4.62 -6.71 -3.47
CA ASN A 705 -5.84 -7.27 -2.87
C ASN A 705 -6.62 -6.29 -1.99
N ASN A 706 -5.95 -5.59 -1.07
CA ASN A 706 -6.65 -4.72 -0.12
C ASN A 706 -7.20 -3.46 -0.80
N VAL A 707 -6.51 -2.97 -1.84
CA VAL A 707 -7.00 -1.85 -2.68
C VAL A 707 -8.20 -2.32 -3.49
N ARG A 708 -8.12 -3.52 -4.08
CA ARG A 708 -9.22 -4.11 -4.87
C ARG A 708 -10.48 -4.31 -4.03
N ALA A 709 -10.36 -4.93 -2.86
CA ALA A 709 -11.49 -5.13 -1.95
C ALA A 709 -12.14 -3.80 -1.52
N ALA A 710 -11.35 -2.75 -1.31
CA ALA A 710 -11.86 -1.41 -1.02
C ALA A 710 -12.59 -0.78 -2.21
N ILE A 711 -12.04 -0.91 -3.43
CA ILE A 711 -12.67 -0.44 -4.66
C ILE A 711 -13.96 -1.23 -4.95
N GLU A 712 -13.94 -2.55 -4.82
CA GLU A 712 -15.11 -3.42 -5.01
C GLU A 712 -16.22 -3.08 -4.00
N ARG A 713 -15.87 -2.85 -2.73
CA ARG A 713 -16.81 -2.38 -1.70
C ARG A 713 -17.42 -1.02 -2.10
N TYR A 714 -16.58 -0.06 -2.46
CA TYR A 714 -17.01 1.28 -2.86
C TYR A 714 -17.90 1.24 -4.11
N GLN A 715 -17.54 0.44 -5.11
CA GLN A 715 -18.33 0.25 -6.33
C GLN A 715 -19.64 -0.49 -6.06
N LYS A 716 -19.63 -1.50 -5.19
CA LYS A 716 -20.83 -2.24 -4.80
C LYS A 716 -21.81 -1.31 -4.11
N GLU A 717 -21.38 -0.55 -3.11
CA GLU A 717 -22.22 0.45 -2.44
C GLU A 717 -22.86 1.43 -3.42
N ARG A 718 -22.08 1.97 -4.38
CA ARG A 718 -22.63 2.84 -5.42
C ARG A 718 -23.59 2.13 -6.36
N ARG A 719 -23.34 0.88 -6.75
CA ARG A 719 -24.27 0.09 -7.56
C ARG A 719 -25.57 -0.16 -6.81
N ASP A 720 -25.49 -0.58 -5.56
CA ASP A 720 -26.66 -0.86 -4.71
C ASP A 720 -27.48 0.43 -4.50
N ASN A 721 -26.83 1.57 -4.29
CA ASN A 721 -27.50 2.88 -4.21
C ASN A 721 -28.17 3.26 -5.53
N ARG A 722 -27.48 3.08 -6.67
CA ARG A 722 -28.07 3.33 -8.00
C ARG A 722 -29.23 2.42 -8.32
N GLU A 723 -29.19 1.17 -7.87
CA GLU A 723 -30.29 0.23 -8.01
C GLU A 723 -31.51 0.69 -7.20
N LYS A 724 -31.31 1.14 -5.96
CA LYS A 724 -32.38 1.75 -5.15
C LYS A 724 -32.97 2.98 -5.84
N ILE A 725 -32.11 3.85 -6.38
CA ILE A 725 -32.55 5.03 -7.14
C ILE A 725 -33.33 4.60 -8.37
N ARG A 726 -32.86 3.61 -9.14
CA ARG A 726 -33.57 3.12 -10.33
C ARG A 726 -34.97 2.61 -9.97
N LYS A 727 -35.08 1.73 -8.96
CA LYS A 727 -36.37 1.21 -8.49
C LYS A 727 -37.32 2.31 -8.05
N PHE A 728 -36.80 3.32 -7.35
CA PHE A 728 -37.58 4.48 -6.96
C PHE A 728 -38.06 5.28 -8.18
N LEU A 729 -37.21 5.48 -9.20
CA LEU A 729 -37.61 6.16 -10.44
C LEU A 729 -38.63 5.35 -11.24
N GLU A 730 -38.51 4.02 -11.28
CA GLU A 730 -39.50 3.11 -11.88
C GLU A 730 -40.86 3.28 -11.18
N GLN A 731 -40.90 3.19 -9.84
CA GLN A 731 -42.13 3.39 -9.06
C GLN A 731 -42.73 4.79 -9.25
N TYR A 732 -41.89 5.83 -9.21
CA TYR A 732 -42.33 7.22 -9.41
C TYR A 732 -42.97 7.44 -10.79
N ASN A 733 -42.53 6.70 -11.81
CA ASN A 733 -43.10 6.79 -13.16
C ASN A 733 -44.39 5.97 -13.33
N GLU A 734 -44.58 4.90 -12.56
CA GLU A 734 -45.78 4.05 -12.62
C GLU A 734 -46.98 4.69 -11.89
N GLU A 735 -46.73 5.52 -10.86
CA GLU A 735 -47.77 6.16 -10.05
C GLU A 735 -48.30 7.47 -10.70
N GLU A 736 -48.99 7.35 -11.84
CA GLU A 736 -49.81 8.41 -12.42
C GLU A 736 -51.17 8.54 -11.67
N SER A 737 -51.19 9.07 -10.44
CA SER A 737 -52.33 9.81 -9.82
C SER A 737 -52.19 9.95 -8.31
N ARG A 738 -52.50 11.15 -7.81
CA ARG A 738 -52.41 11.55 -6.40
C ARG A 738 -53.65 11.11 -5.64
N THR A 739 -53.49 10.24 -4.63
CA THR A 739 -54.12 10.33 -3.29
C THR A 739 -53.56 9.19 -2.43
N LEU A 740 -52.54 9.48 -1.63
CA LEU A 740 -52.06 8.56 -0.59
C LEU A 740 -52.58 9.09 0.76
N ASN A 741 -53.44 8.31 1.41
CA ASN A 741 -54.00 8.61 2.74
C ASN A 741 -52.90 8.46 3.81
N VAL A 742 -52.69 9.52 4.58
CA VAL A 742 -51.46 9.83 5.33
C VAL A 742 -51.39 9.14 6.70
N GLU A 743 -52.49 8.63 7.23
CA GLU A 743 -52.54 8.19 8.63
C GLU A 743 -52.06 6.74 8.87
N ASP A 744 -52.08 5.86 7.86
CA ASP A 744 -51.88 4.41 8.07
C ASP A 744 -50.44 3.88 7.87
N ASN A 745 -49.46 4.71 7.46
CA ASN A 745 -48.11 4.22 7.07
C ASN A 745 -46.92 4.97 7.69
N ILE A 746 -47.06 5.35 8.96
CA ILE A 746 -46.10 6.10 9.78
C ILE A 746 -44.67 5.51 9.84
N PRO A 747 -44.41 4.18 9.83
CA PRO A 747 -43.03 3.67 10.01
C PRO A 747 -42.14 3.62 8.75
N LEU A 748 -42.69 3.67 7.53
CA LEU A 748 -41.88 3.70 6.29
C LEU A 748 -41.31 5.10 5.99
N PHE A 749 -41.75 6.12 6.74
CA PHE A 749 -41.75 7.54 6.37
C PHE A 749 -40.69 8.39 7.09
N GLU A 750 -40.05 7.90 8.16
CA GLU A 750 -38.92 8.63 8.81
C GLU A 750 -37.70 8.80 7.89
N LEU A 751 -37.68 8.12 6.73
CA LEU A 751 -36.67 8.27 5.68
C LEU A 751 -37.07 9.26 4.55
N TRP A 752 -38.31 9.76 4.56
CA TRP A 752 -38.86 10.77 3.62
C TRP A 752 -38.72 12.21 4.13
N THR A 753 -38.01 12.39 5.24
CA THR A 753 -37.89 13.65 5.96
C THR A 753 -36.99 14.63 5.20
N GLU A 754 -37.59 15.47 4.36
CA GLU A 754 -37.58 16.93 4.51
C GLU A 754 -38.21 17.58 3.25
N GLN A 755 -39.44 18.09 3.45
CA GLN A 755 -40.19 19.07 2.64
C GLN A 755 -41.05 18.59 1.47
N ILE A 756 -42.37 18.42 1.72
CA ILE A 756 -43.43 18.66 0.73
C ILE A 756 -44.62 19.36 1.41
N PHE A 757 -44.87 20.62 1.07
CA PHE A 757 -46.14 21.38 1.14
C PHE A 757 -46.06 22.45 0.03
N GLU A 758 -47.07 23.04 -0.59
CA GLU A 758 -48.51 22.81 -0.84
C GLU A 758 -48.77 23.46 -2.23
N GLU A 759 -49.95 23.27 -2.83
CA GLU A 759 -50.31 23.88 -4.12
C GLU A 759 -50.12 25.42 -4.11
N THR A 760 -49.43 26.01 -5.10
CA THR A 760 -49.35 27.47 -5.25
C THR A 760 -50.15 27.96 -6.46
N GLU A 761 -50.90 29.03 -6.22
CA GLU A 761 -51.57 29.85 -7.22
C GLU A 761 -50.67 31.03 -7.63
N ASP A 762 -50.78 31.50 -8.87
CA ASP A 762 -50.17 32.76 -9.27
C ASP A 762 -50.93 33.98 -8.69
N GLU A 763 -50.43 35.20 -8.93
CA GLU A 763 -51.06 36.46 -8.46
C GLU A 763 -52.51 36.65 -8.98
N SER A 764 -52.98 35.80 -9.90
CA SER A 764 -54.32 35.79 -10.49
C SER A 764 -55.18 34.58 -10.07
N ARG A 765 -54.74 33.78 -9.08
CA ARG A 765 -55.45 32.59 -8.56
C ARG A 765 -55.64 31.42 -9.54
N ASN A 766 -54.79 31.26 -10.55
CA ASN A 766 -54.90 30.14 -11.47
C ASN A 766 -54.10 28.91 -11.02
N LYS A 767 -54.76 27.73 -11.02
CA LYS A 767 -54.12 26.42 -10.77
C LYS A 767 -53.32 25.97 -12.00
N ILE A 768 -52.01 25.87 -11.88
CA ILE A 768 -51.14 25.38 -12.96
C ILE A 768 -50.96 23.87 -12.84
N GLN A 769 -51.48 23.11 -13.82
CA GLN A 769 -51.09 21.72 -14.07
C GLN A 769 -50.16 21.67 -15.29
N ASN A 770 -48.96 21.10 -15.11
CA ASN A 770 -48.04 20.85 -16.22
C ASN A 770 -48.43 19.53 -16.93
N LYS A 771 -48.72 19.63 -18.23
CA LYS A 771 -48.94 18.51 -19.14
C LYS A 771 -47.63 17.92 -19.68
N ASN A 772 -47.67 16.59 -19.82
CA ASN A 772 -46.99 15.68 -20.76
C ASN A 772 -45.46 15.64 -20.83
N ARG A 773 -44.88 14.47 -20.50
CA ARG A 773 -43.52 14.11 -20.92
C ARG A 773 -43.31 12.60 -20.98
N LEU A 774 -43.64 12.00 -22.12
CA LEU A 774 -43.47 10.56 -22.38
C LEU A 774 -42.21 10.20 -23.20
N ASP A 775 -41.29 11.14 -23.48
CA ASP A 775 -40.10 10.87 -24.32
C ASP A 775 -38.75 11.17 -23.66
N ILE A 776 -38.70 11.25 -22.34
CA ILE A 776 -37.42 11.33 -21.63
C ILE A 776 -37.38 10.13 -20.72
N LEU A 777 -36.31 9.35 -20.81
CA LEU A 777 -35.66 8.58 -19.73
C LEU A 777 -34.71 7.55 -20.40
N ARG A 778 -33.42 7.89 -20.46
CA ARG A 778 -32.34 6.89 -20.61
C ARG A 778 -31.80 6.65 -19.21
N GLU A 779 -32.05 5.46 -18.64
CA GLU A 779 -31.79 5.02 -17.24
C GLU A 779 -30.51 5.54 -16.51
N LYS A 780 -29.48 6.04 -17.20
CA LYS A 780 -28.21 6.47 -16.58
C LYS A 780 -28.14 7.96 -16.26
N GLU A 781 -28.76 8.82 -17.06
CA GLU A 781 -28.65 10.27 -16.85
C GLU A 781 -29.49 10.70 -15.65
N ASP A 782 -30.64 10.06 -15.45
CA ASP A 782 -31.59 10.35 -14.39
C ASP A 782 -31.10 9.89 -13.02
N VAL A 783 -30.55 8.67 -12.96
CA VAL A 783 -29.87 8.16 -11.75
C VAL A 783 -28.73 9.08 -11.33
N LYS A 784 -27.98 9.61 -12.30
CA LYS A 784 -26.88 10.55 -12.04
C LYS A 784 -27.38 11.90 -11.53
N ARG A 785 -28.42 12.47 -12.16
CA ARG A 785 -29.08 13.71 -11.71
C ARG A 785 -29.56 13.56 -10.27
N TYR A 786 -30.23 12.46 -9.94
CA TYR A 786 -30.71 12.16 -8.60
C TYR A 786 -29.57 11.98 -7.58
N GLU A 787 -28.50 11.27 -7.95
CA GLU A 787 -27.31 11.10 -7.11
C GLU A 787 -26.67 12.46 -6.76
N LEU A 788 -26.56 13.38 -7.73
CA LEU A 788 -26.06 14.74 -7.49
C LEU A 788 -27.03 15.59 -6.66
N TRP A 789 -28.33 15.49 -6.94
CA TRP A 789 -29.38 16.21 -6.22
C TRP A 789 -29.43 15.82 -4.74
N THR A 790 -29.35 14.52 -4.43
CA THR A 790 -29.28 14.02 -3.05
C THR A 790 -27.99 14.46 -2.34
N GLU A 791 -26.83 14.44 -3.02
CA GLU A 791 -25.57 14.98 -2.47
C GLU A 791 -25.67 16.48 -2.10
N GLN A 792 -26.54 17.22 -2.79
CA GLN A 792 -26.82 18.63 -2.58
C GLN A 792 -28.02 18.89 -1.66
N LYS A 793 -28.62 17.84 -1.09
CA LYS A 793 -29.86 17.92 -0.29
C LYS A 793 -31.01 18.64 -1.02
N GLY A 794 -31.09 18.42 -2.33
CA GLY A 794 -32.08 19.05 -3.19
C GLY A 794 -31.93 20.56 -3.38
N GLN A 795 -30.85 21.18 -2.89
CA GLN A 795 -30.61 22.61 -3.03
C GLN A 795 -29.63 22.90 -4.18
N CYS A 796 -29.92 23.88 -5.03
CA CYS A 796 -28.96 24.34 -6.02
C CYS A 796 -27.74 24.95 -5.31
N MET A 797 -26.51 24.51 -5.65
CA MET A 797 -25.26 25.03 -5.07
C MET A 797 -24.86 26.43 -5.56
N TYR A 798 -25.57 26.98 -6.56
CA TYR A 798 -25.32 28.32 -7.06
C TYR A 798 -26.36 29.32 -6.59
N THR A 799 -27.64 29.06 -6.83
CA THR A 799 -28.72 30.02 -6.54
C THR A 799 -29.22 29.96 -5.09
N GLY A 800 -29.05 28.82 -4.42
CA GLY A 800 -29.58 28.56 -3.07
C GLY A 800 -31.05 28.16 -3.07
N LYS A 801 -31.71 28.17 -4.23
CA LYS A 801 -33.10 27.72 -4.38
C LYS A 801 -33.18 26.19 -4.29
N MET A 802 -34.26 25.70 -3.69
CA MET A 802 -34.60 24.28 -3.72
C MET A 802 -34.96 23.85 -5.14
N ILE A 803 -34.55 22.65 -5.51
CA ILE A 803 -34.87 21.98 -6.77
C ILE A 803 -35.85 20.88 -6.40
N SER A 804 -37.10 20.96 -6.85
CA SER A 804 -38.03 19.84 -6.67
C SER A 804 -37.64 18.65 -7.53
N ILE A 805 -38.10 17.45 -7.16
CA ILE A 805 -37.83 16.25 -7.95
C ILE A 805 -38.37 16.36 -9.38
N SER A 806 -39.53 16.98 -9.59
CA SER A 806 -40.10 17.20 -10.92
C SER A 806 -39.25 18.18 -11.74
N GLN A 807 -38.69 19.22 -11.10
CA GLN A 807 -37.77 20.15 -11.76
C GLN A 807 -36.41 19.51 -12.09
N LEU A 808 -35.92 18.59 -11.27
CA LEU A 808 -34.64 17.91 -11.48
C LEU A 808 -34.53 17.25 -12.88
N PHE A 809 -35.62 16.64 -13.32
CA PHE A 809 -35.67 15.98 -14.62
C PHE A 809 -36.09 16.92 -15.75
N SER A 810 -36.47 18.17 -15.45
CA SER A 810 -36.85 19.17 -16.44
C SER A 810 -35.64 19.73 -17.22
N ASN A 811 -35.92 20.54 -18.25
CA ASN A 811 -34.89 21.27 -19.00
C ASN A 811 -34.35 22.50 -18.23
N GLU A 812 -34.95 22.83 -17.07
CA GLU A 812 -34.53 23.94 -16.22
C GLU A 812 -33.29 23.60 -15.38
N ILE A 813 -32.95 22.31 -15.26
CA ILE A 813 -31.81 21.82 -14.48
C ILE A 813 -30.79 21.16 -15.40
N ASP A 814 -29.54 21.64 -15.30
CA ASP A 814 -28.38 21.06 -15.98
C ASP A 814 -27.53 20.26 -14.99
N VAL A 815 -26.92 19.16 -15.48
CA VAL A 815 -25.74 18.57 -14.83
C VAL A 815 -24.55 19.41 -15.22
N GLU A 816 -24.15 20.29 -14.32
CA GLU A 816 -23.16 21.33 -14.49
C GLU A 816 -21.77 20.85 -14.05
N HIS A 817 -20.74 21.22 -14.81
CA HIS A 817 -19.34 20.95 -14.44
C HIS A 817 -18.79 22.12 -13.64
N THR A 818 -18.50 21.89 -12.35
CA THR A 818 -18.03 22.92 -11.40
C THR A 818 -16.88 23.75 -12.00
N ILE A 819 -15.87 23.07 -12.53
CA ILE A 819 -14.89 23.65 -13.43
C ILE A 819 -15.16 23.12 -14.85
N PRO A 820 -15.29 23.99 -15.87
CA PRO A 820 -15.52 23.56 -17.25
C PRO A 820 -14.49 22.54 -17.74
N ARG A 821 -14.91 21.54 -18.52
CA ARG A 821 -14.02 20.47 -19.00
C ARG A 821 -12.95 20.99 -19.96
N SER A 822 -13.25 22.10 -20.64
CA SER A 822 -12.32 22.83 -21.49
C SER A 822 -11.12 23.43 -20.75
N ILE A 823 -11.23 23.62 -19.42
CA ILE A 823 -10.15 24.13 -18.55
C ILE A 823 -9.56 22.99 -17.71
N LEU A 824 -10.42 22.20 -17.06
CA LEU A 824 -10.02 21.01 -16.30
C LEU A 824 -10.65 19.78 -16.93
N PRO A 825 -9.90 18.94 -17.67
CA PRO A 825 -10.42 17.81 -18.44
C PRO A 825 -10.87 16.63 -17.54
N ASP A 826 -11.92 16.87 -16.76
CA ASP A 826 -12.41 16.01 -15.69
C ASP A 826 -13.93 15.89 -15.75
N ASN A 827 -14.39 14.68 -16.05
CA ASN A 827 -15.81 14.33 -16.12
C ASN A 827 -16.25 13.47 -14.92
N THR A 828 -15.48 13.44 -13.85
CA THR A 828 -15.86 12.73 -12.63
C THR A 828 -17.01 13.44 -11.92
N MET A 829 -17.80 12.68 -11.16
CA MET A 829 -18.88 13.23 -10.31
C MET A 829 -18.39 14.29 -9.30
N ALA A 830 -17.10 14.29 -8.98
CA ALA A 830 -16.49 15.28 -8.10
C ALA A 830 -16.35 16.66 -8.76
N ASN A 831 -16.44 16.74 -10.09
CA ASN A 831 -16.52 17.98 -10.85
C ASN A 831 -17.95 18.26 -11.33
N GLN A 832 -18.97 17.61 -10.76
CA GLN A 832 -20.34 17.73 -11.25
C GLN A 832 -21.32 18.07 -10.14
N THR A 833 -22.30 18.90 -10.47
CA THR A 833 -23.40 19.34 -9.62
C THR A 833 -24.65 19.55 -10.45
N VAL A 834 -25.83 19.50 -9.84
CA VAL A 834 -27.08 19.96 -10.45
C VAL A 834 -27.27 21.45 -10.17
N ALA A 835 -27.56 22.20 -11.21
CA ALA A 835 -27.73 23.65 -11.15
C ALA A 835 -28.86 24.11 -12.07
N PHE A 836 -29.46 25.26 -11.79
CA PHE A 836 -30.40 25.88 -12.71
C PHE A 836 -29.68 26.26 -14.02
N ALA A 837 -30.25 25.83 -15.14
CA ALA A 837 -29.70 26.00 -16.48
C ALA A 837 -29.40 27.48 -16.80
N LYS A 838 -30.30 28.40 -16.41
CA LYS A 838 -30.08 29.85 -16.57
C LYS A 838 -28.82 30.33 -15.86
N TYR A 839 -28.64 29.93 -14.59
CA TYR A 839 -27.44 30.32 -13.85
C TYR A 839 -26.18 29.69 -14.45
N ASN A 840 -26.24 28.40 -14.79
CA ASN A 840 -25.11 27.69 -15.38
C ASN A 840 -24.65 28.32 -16.72
N ARG A 841 -25.59 28.57 -17.64
CA ARG A 841 -25.30 29.00 -19.01
C ARG A 841 -24.97 30.49 -19.10
N ASP A 842 -25.73 31.34 -18.41
CA ASP A 842 -25.66 32.79 -18.61
C ASP A 842 -24.73 33.47 -17.58
N ILE A 843 -24.70 32.95 -16.36
CA ILE A 843 -23.99 33.59 -15.23
C ILE A 843 -22.65 32.93 -15.00
N LYS A 844 -22.61 31.64 -14.67
CA LYS A 844 -21.35 30.94 -14.44
C LYS A 844 -20.55 30.83 -15.73
N ALA A 845 -21.18 30.33 -16.79
CA ALA A 845 -20.55 30.08 -18.09
C ALA A 845 -19.21 29.33 -17.91
N ALA A 846 -18.13 29.80 -18.56
CA ALA A 846 -16.81 29.20 -18.49
C ALA A 846 -15.98 29.61 -17.26
N ARG A 847 -16.58 30.13 -16.18
CA ARG A 847 -15.89 30.58 -14.95
C ARG A 847 -15.95 29.53 -13.84
N THR A 848 -15.01 29.61 -12.89
CA THR A 848 -15.07 28.83 -11.64
C THR A 848 -16.06 29.47 -10.66
N PRO A 849 -16.62 28.69 -9.70
CA PRO A 849 -17.58 29.25 -8.74
C PRO A 849 -17.00 30.38 -7.89
N PHE A 850 -15.69 30.36 -7.62
CA PHE A 850 -15.00 31.41 -6.87
C PHE A 850 -15.17 32.81 -7.48
N TYR A 851 -15.23 32.90 -8.82
CA TYR A 851 -15.39 34.15 -9.55
C TYR A 851 -16.86 34.53 -9.81
N CYS A 852 -17.82 33.75 -9.31
CA CYS A 852 -19.21 34.16 -9.31
C CYS A 852 -19.42 35.26 -8.26
N GLU A 853 -20.19 36.30 -8.60
CA GLU A 853 -20.43 37.46 -7.72
C GLU A 853 -21.02 37.06 -6.36
N ASN A 854 -21.81 35.98 -6.33
CA ASN A 854 -22.43 35.44 -5.13
C ASN A 854 -21.62 34.35 -4.43
N PHE A 855 -20.30 34.28 -4.62
CA PHE A 855 -19.49 33.28 -3.93
C PHE A 855 -19.49 33.50 -2.40
N SER A 856 -19.28 34.74 -1.97
CA SER A 856 -19.18 35.12 -0.55
C SER A 856 -20.35 35.98 -0.04
N LYS A 857 -21.17 36.54 -0.94
CA LYS A 857 -22.28 37.45 -0.60
C LYS A 857 -23.53 37.10 -1.40
N ASP A 858 -24.68 37.61 -0.99
CA ASP A 858 -25.92 37.45 -1.75
C ASP A 858 -25.97 38.43 -2.93
N THR A 859 -26.65 38.02 -4.00
CA THR A 859 -26.87 38.81 -5.22
C THR A 859 -28.31 38.62 -5.72
N PRO A 860 -28.81 39.47 -6.63
CA PRO A 860 -30.12 39.25 -7.26
C PRO A 860 -30.24 37.90 -7.97
N ASN A 861 -29.12 37.31 -8.38
CA ASN A 861 -29.06 36.05 -9.11
C ASN A 861 -28.93 34.81 -8.21
N GLY A 862 -28.76 34.98 -6.89
CA GLY A 862 -28.62 33.87 -5.94
C GLY A 862 -27.97 34.26 -4.62
N THR A 863 -28.19 33.43 -3.59
CA THR A 863 -27.55 33.58 -2.28
C THR A 863 -26.10 33.11 -2.28
N SER A 864 -25.36 33.39 -1.19
CA SER A 864 -23.95 33.08 -1.01
C SER A 864 -23.65 31.58 -1.14
N ILE A 865 -22.62 31.22 -1.93
CA ILE A 865 -22.21 29.82 -2.17
C ILE A 865 -21.46 29.25 -0.98
N SER A 866 -20.56 30.04 -0.39
CA SER A 866 -19.62 29.61 0.66
C SER A 866 -20.29 28.85 1.84
N PRO A 867 -21.40 29.33 2.44
CA PRO A 867 -22.04 28.64 3.57
C PRO A 867 -22.56 27.23 3.23
N ARG A 868 -22.98 27.00 1.99
CA ARG A 868 -23.52 25.70 1.57
C ARG A 868 -22.43 24.62 1.49
N LEU A 869 -21.18 25.03 1.30
CA LEU A 869 -20.03 24.12 1.27
C LEU A 869 -19.68 23.55 2.66
N ASP A 870 -20.17 24.14 3.75
CA ASP A 870 -19.82 23.71 5.11
C ASP A 870 -20.24 22.27 5.42
N ASN A 871 -21.37 21.81 4.86
CA ASN A 871 -21.79 20.42 5.00
C ASN A 871 -20.81 19.47 4.31
N TRP A 872 -20.31 19.82 3.14
CA TRP A 872 -19.28 19.05 2.44
C TRP A 872 -17.94 19.13 3.18
N ARG A 873 -17.58 20.27 3.79
CA ARG A 873 -16.39 20.39 4.65
C ARG A 873 -16.46 19.43 5.84
N LYS A 874 -17.62 19.34 6.51
CA LYS A 874 -17.86 18.39 7.62
C LYS A 874 -17.69 16.93 7.15
N LEU A 875 -18.25 16.56 5.99
CA LEU A 875 -18.11 15.22 5.42
C LEU A 875 -16.66 14.90 5.05
N ARG A 876 -15.96 15.82 4.37
CA ARG A 876 -14.53 15.69 4.05
C ARG A 876 -13.72 15.45 5.32
N ASP A 877 -13.93 16.26 6.37
CA ASP A 877 -13.18 16.17 7.61
C ASP A 877 -13.44 14.86 8.36
N TYR A 878 -14.69 14.40 8.38
CA TYR A 878 -15.04 13.08 8.89
C TYR A 878 -14.24 11.98 8.17
N TYR A 879 -14.29 11.94 6.84
CA TYR A 879 -13.58 10.92 6.07
C TYR A 879 -12.05 11.04 6.19
N LYS A 880 -11.52 12.26 6.28
CA LYS A 880 -10.10 12.52 6.52
C LYS A 880 -9.64 11.90 7.84
N ILE A 881 -10.39 12.12 8.93
CA ILE A 881 -10.09 11.54 10.25
C ILE A 881 -10.15 10.01 10.17
N GLN A 882 -11.17 9.43 9.52
CA GLN A 882 -11.27 7.98 9.37
C GLN A 882 -10.10 7.39 8.55
N TYR A 883 -9.65 8.10 7.50
CA TYR A 883 -8.49 7.72 6.71
C TYR A 883 -7.17 7.80 7.52
N GLU A 884 -6.92 8.93 8.20
CA GLU A 884 -5.68 9.16 8.95
C GLU A 884 -5.52 8.20 10.13
N THR A 885 -6.60 7.92 10.86
CA THR A 885 -6.60 6.96 11.97
C THR A 885 -6.24 5.54 11.54
N ARG A 886 -6.61 5.14 10.32
CA ARG A 886 -6.32 3.80 9.76
C ARG A 886 -5.01 3.74 8.98
N ARG A 887 -4.38 4.89 8.67
CA ARG A 887 -3.08 4.98 8.01
C ARG A 887 -1.98 4.36 8.87
N ARG A 888 -2.05 4.51 10.20
CA ARG A 888 -1.07 3.99 11.16
C ARG A 888 -1.33 2.51 11.45
N ALA A 889 -0.28 1.72 11.58
CA ALA A 889 -0.39 0.36 12.10
C ALA A 889 -0.62 0.41 13.61
N LYS A 890 -1.55 -0.39 14.13
CA LYS A 890 -1.67 -0.60 15.57
C LYS A 890 -0.75 -1.76 15.95
N GLY A 891 0.31 -1.49 16.71
CA GLY A 891 1.19 -2.49 17.35
C GLY A 891 1.29 -3.88 16.67
N ALA A 892 1.05 -4.93 17.45
CA ALA A 892 1.01 -6.32 16.97
C ALA A 892 -0.38 -6.68 16.40
N GLU A 893 -0.71 -6.17 15.22
CA GLU A 893 -1.92 -6.54 14.46
C GLU A 893 -1.79 -7.93 13.81
N ASP A 894 -2.84 -8.75 13.88
CA ASP A 894 -2.94 -9.98 13.09
C ASP A 894 -3.20 -9.71 11.60
N GLU A 895 -3.00 -10.72 10.74
CA GLU A 895 -3.14 -10.58 9.29
C GLU A 895 -4.54 -10.09 8.87
N ASN A 896 -5.61 -10.57 9.50
CA ASN A 896 -6.97 -10.20 9.14
C ASN A 896 -7.29 -8.77 9.58
N SER A 897 -6.99 -8.41 10.83
CA SER A 897 -7.20 -7.03 11.30
C SER A 897 -6.36 -6.03 10.54
N LYS A 898 -5.11 -6.38 10.22
CA LYS A 898 -4.23 -5.58 9.36
C LYS A 898 -4.84 -5.40 7.97
N ASN A 899 -5.27 -6.49 7.33
CA ASN A 899 -5.88 -6.42 6.00
C ASN A 899 -7.17 -5.59 6.03
N LYS A 900 -8.05 -5.81 7.01
CA LYS A 900 -9.29 -5.05 7.19
C LYS A 900 -9.01 -3.56 7.40
N ARG A 901 -8.05 -3.20 8.25
CA ARG A 901 -7.61 -1.81 8.44
C ARG A 901 -7.09 -1.20 7.15
N ILE A 902 -6.26 -1.93 6.38
CA ILE A 902 -5.72 -1.44 5.11
C ILE A 902 -6.84 -1.25 4.08
N GLN A 903 -7.80 -2.17 4.00
CA GLN A 903 -8.99 -2.06 3.16
C GLN A 903 -9.82 -0.83 3.56
N ASP A 904 -10.15 -0.68 4.83
CA ASP A 904 -10.91 0.46 5.34
C ASP A 904 -10.16 1.78 5.10
N LYS A 905 -8.83 1.80 5.30
CA LYS A 905 -7.98 2.95 4.94
C LYS A 905 -8.16 3.33 3.47
N HIS A 906 -8.12 2.37 2.54
CA HIS A 906 -8.32 2.66 1.12
C HIS A 906 -9.75 3.09 0.80
N TYR A 907 -10.75 2.48 1.44
CA TYR A 907 -12.16 2.83 1.27
C TYR A 907 -12.45 4.28 1.74
N PHE A 908 -12.02 4.64 2.95
CA PHE A 908 -12.19 6.01 3.45
C PHE A 908 -11.34 7.01 2.67
N LYS A 909 -10.19 6.59 2.14
CA LYS A 909 -9.40 7.42 1.23
C LYS A 909 -10.18 7.80 -0.03
N LEU A 910 -10.90 6.86 -0.66
CA LEU A 910 -11.71 7.13 -1.86
C LEU A 910 -12.81 8.17 -1.57
N HIS A 911 -13.51 8.02 -0.45
CA HIS A 911 -14.52 9.00 0.00
C HIS A 911 -13.90 10.37 0.34
N PHE A 912 -12.78 10.38 1.06
CA PHE A 912 -12.06 11.61 1.37
C PHE A 912 -11.61 12.34 0.09
N GLU A 913 -10.96 11.64 -0.85
CA GLU A 913 -10.51 12.22 -2.13
C GLU A 913 -11.71 12.77 -2.93
N TYR A 914 -12.84 12.06 -2.98
CA TYR A 914 -14.06 12.54 -3.63
C TYR A 914 -14.54 13.90 -3.10
N TRP A 915 -14.75 14.01 -1.78
CA TRP A 915 -15.26 15.23 -1.16
C TRP A 915 -14.22 16.36 -1.13
N ASN A 916 -12.95 16.02 -0.90
CA ASN A 916 -11.85 16.96 -0.94
C ASN A 916 -11.71 17.58 -2.32
N ASP A 917 -11.77 16.76 -3.38
CA ASP A 917 -11.67 17.27 -4.73
C ASP A 917 -12.89 18.10 -5.09
N LYS A 918 -14.10 17.71 -4.68
CA LYS A 918 -15.33 18.48 -4.92
C LYS A 918 -15.26 19.89 -4.32
N LEU A 919 -14.83 20.00 -3.06
CA LEU A 919 -14.59 21.31 -2.41
C LEU A 919 -13.49 22.12 -3.09
N ASN A 920 -12.34 21.48 -3.39
CA ASN A 920 -11.22 22.16 -4.04
C ASN A 920 -11.60 22.78 -5.39
N ARG A 921 -12.54 22.17 -6.13
CA ARG A 921 -13.02 22.72 -7.41
C ARG A 921 -13.94 23.94 -7.24
N PHE A 922 -14.72 23.99 -6.16
CA PHE A 922 -15.54 25.17 -5.82
C PHE A 922 -14.68 26.33 -5.32
N GLU A 923 -13.65 26.04 -4.54
CA GLU A 923 -12.77 27.03 -3.91
C GLU A 923 -11.55 27.41 -4.76
N ALA A 924 -11.44 26.87 -5.98
CA ALA A 924 -10.30 27.11 -6.85
C ALA A 924 -10.27 28.57 -7.36
N GLU A 925 -9.31 29.35 -6.86
CA GLU A 925 -8.97 30.67 -7.39
C GLU A 925 -8.26 30.56 -8.75
N GLU A 926 -7.31 29.63 -8.88
CA GLU A 926 -6.51 29.47 -10.10
C GLU A 926 -6.39 28.00 -10.51
N ILE A 927 -6.40 27.73 -11.81
CA ILE A 927 -6.23 26.38 -12.37
C ILE A 927 -4.94 26.36 -13.19
N LYS A 928 -3.95 25.63 -12.68
CA LYS A 928 -2.63 25.48 -13.35
C LYS A 928 -2.67 24.32 -14.35
N ASP A 929 -1.89 24.41 -15.42
CA ASP A 929 -1.72 23.29 -16.40
C ASP A 929 -1.26 21.99 -15.74
N SER A 930 -0.50 22.08 -14.65
CA SER A 930 -0.06 20.89 -13.91
C SER A 930 -1.22 20.13 -13.25
N TRP A 931 -2.35 20.79 -12.96
CA TRP A 931 -3.55 20.16 -12.42
C TRP A 931 -4.34 19.45 -13.53
N ALA A 932 -4.55 20.13 -14.66
CA ALA A 932 -5.21 19.54 -15.83
C ALA A 932 -4.49 18.28 -16.32
N ARG A 933 -3.16 18.35 -16.50
CA ARG A 933 -2.35 17.21 -16.93
C ARG A 933 -2.40 16.02 -15.98
N ARG A 934 -2.48 16.27 -14.67
CA ARG A 934 -2.63 15.20 -13.66
C ARG A 934 -3.93 14.42 -13.82
N GLN A 935 -4.99 15.00 -14.39
CA GLN A 935 -6.24 14.28 -14.66
C GLN A 935 -6.11 13.30 -15.83
N LEU A 936 -5.22 13.60 -16.78
CA LEU A 936 -5.03 12.86 -18.03
C LEU A 936 -4.00 11.74 -17.93
N VAL A 937 -3.01 11.87 -17.04
CA VAL A 937 -1.95 10.88 -16.87
C VAL A 937 -2.36 9.81 -15.85
N ASP A 938 -2.11 8.53 -16.17
CA ASP A 938 -2.25 7.47 -15.19
C ASP A 938 -1.08 7.47 -14.19
N THR A 939 -1.38 7.73 -12.92
CA THR A 939 -0.40 7.82 -11.84
C THR A 939 -0.29 6.54 -11.01
N GLN A 940 -1.05 5.49 -11.36
CA GLN A 940 -1.05 4.22 -10.64
C GLN A 940 0.36 3.60 -10.58
N MET A 941 0.64 2.92 -9.46
CA MET A 941 1.95 2.35 -9.22
C MET A 941 2.27 1.20 -10.20
N VAL A 942 1.25 0.37 -10.54
CA VAL A 942 1.37 -0.70 -11.55
C VAL A 942 1.71 -0.15 -12.93
N SER A 943 1.13 1.00 -13.30
CA SER A 943 1.34 1.69 -14.57
C SER A 943 2.77 2.21 -14.70
N LYS A 944 3.32 2.79 -13.60
CA LYS A 944 4.73 3.17 -13.54
C LYS A 944 5.66 1.96 -13.73
N TYR A 945 5.37 0.84 -13.07
CA TYR A 945 6.20 -0.36 -13.17
C TYR A 945 6.12 -1.07 -14.53
N ALA A 946 4.97 -1.05 -15.19
CA ALA A 946 4.83 -1.56 -16.55
C ALA A 946 5.61 -0.69 -17.54
N ARG A 947 5.53 0.65 -17.40
CA ARG A 947 6.33 1.59 -18.21
C ARG A 947 7.83 1.35 -18.08
N GLU A 948 8.33 1.25 -16.84
CA GLU A 948 9.75 0.98 -16.57
C GLU A 948 10.20 -0.35 -17.19
N TYR A 949 9.34 -1.39 -17.15
CA TYR A 949 9.66 -2.68 -17.75
C TYR A 949 9.76 -2.61 -19.28
N LEU A 950 8.79 -1.97 -19.94
CA LEU A 950 8.77 -1.85 -21.40
C LEU A 950 9.91 -0.96 -21.91
N LYS A 951 10.27 0.09 -21.14
CA LYS A 951 11.40 0.98 -21.43
C LYS A 951 12.77 0.31 -21.39
N LEU A 952 12.87 -0.94 -20.95
CA LEU A 952 14.11 -1.73 -21.09
C LEU A 952 14.46 -1.99 -22.56
N TYR A 953 13.45 -2.16 -23.42
CA TYR A 953 13.65 -2.48 -24.85
C TYR A 953 13.13 -1.37 -25.77
N PHE A 954 11.93 -0.84 -25.52
CA PHE A 954 11.29 0.15 -26.40
C PHE A 954 11.70 1.58 -26.06
N LYS A 955 12.08 2.36 -27.08
CA LYS A 955 12.42 3.78 -26.91
C LYS A 955 11.17 4.64 -26.65
N LYS A 956 9.99 4.25 -27.16
CA LYS A 956 8.74 5.01 -27.03
C LYS A 956 7.65 4.18 -26.33
N VAL A 957 7.31 4.57 -25.10
CA VAL A 957 6.28 3.89 -24.29
C VAL A 957 5.36 4.93 -23.64
N ALA A 958 4.07 4.85 -23.93
CA ALA A 958 3.01 5.68 -23.37
C ALA A 958 2.05 4.83 -22.55
N VAL A 959 1.64 5.32 -21.39
CA VAL A 959 0.61 4.69 -20.56
C VAL A 959 -0.64 5.55 -20.56
N GLN A 960 -1.77 4.95 -20.89
CA GLN A 960 -3.07 5.62 -20.98
C GLN A 960 -3.95 5.26 -19.80
N LYS A 961 -4.69 6.25 -19.30
CA LYS A 961 -5.73 6.05 -18.29
C LYS A 961 -6.99 5.59 -18.99
N GLY A 962 -7.67 4.56 -18.49
CA GLY A 962 -8.88 4.03 -19.14
C GLY A 962 -10.03 5.03 -19.32
N SER A 963 -10.08 6.10 -18.52
CA SER A 963 -11.03 7.21 -18.78
C SER A 963 -10.73 7.94 -20.09
N ILE A 964 -9.45 8.11 -20.43
CA ILE A 964 -9.03 8.73 -21.70
C ILE A 964 -9.32 7.80 -22.87
N THR A 965 -9.00 6.51 -22.73
CA THR A 965 -9.35 5.49 -23.74
C THR A 965 -10.85 5.49 -24.03
N ALA A 966 -11.69 5.67 -23.00
CA ALA A 966 -13.14 5.75 -23.16
C ALA A 966 -13.61 7.02 -23.91
N GLU A 967 -13.03 8.19 -23.65
CA GLU A 967 -13.36 9.42 -24.39
C GLU A 967 -12.90 9.29 -25.86
N PHE A 968 -11.70 8.79 -26.12
CA PHE A 968 -11.23 8.56 -27.49
C PHE A 968 -12.04 7.47 -28.23
N ARG A 969 -12.56 6.46 -27.53
CA ARG A 969 -13.50 5.49 -28.12
C ARG A 969 -14.74 6.19 -28.70
N LYS A 970 -15.26 7.22 -28.01
CA LYS A 970 -16.40 8.04 -28.48
C LYS A 970 -16.02 8.97 -29.62
N ILE A 971 -14.88 9.67 -29.50
CA ILE A 971 -14.35 10.56 -30.55
C ILE A 971 -14.21 9.79 -31.86
N PHE A 972 -13.57 8.62 -31.81
CA PHE A 972 -13.36 7.77 -32.98
C PHE A 972 -14.63 7.04 -33.46
N GLY A 973 -15.74 7.05 -32.72
CA GLY A 973 -16.98 6.39 -33.14
C GLY A 973 -16.98 4.86 -33.02
N PHE A 974 -16.14 4.31 -32.14
CA PHE A 974 -16.22 2.90 -31.74
C PHE A 974 -17.35 2.64 -30.75
N GLN A 975 -17.93 3.70 -30.17
CA GLN A 975 -19.01 3.65 -29.21
C GLN A 975 -19.82 4.94 -29.34
N GLU A 976 -21.15 4.85 -29.39
CA GLU A 976 -22.00 6.04 -29.36
C GLU A 976 -21.93 6.76 -28.00
N GLN A 977 -22.27 8.06 -27.95
CA GLN A 977 -22.08 8.88 -26.74
C GLN A 977 -22.76 8.29 -25.49
N ASP A 978 -23.91 7.65 -25.68
CA ASP A 978 -24.77 7.11 -24.61
C ASP A 978 -24.82 5.58 -24.54
N GLU A 979 -24.14 4.90 -25.46
CA GLU A 979 -24.15 3.44 -25.54
C GLU A 979 -23.34 2.82 -24.39
N ILE A 980 -23.84 1.72 -23.84
CA ILE A 980 -23.12 0.96 -22.81
C ILE A 980 -22.14 0.03 -23.50
N LYS A 981 -20.85 0.12 -23.15
CA LYS A 981 -19.87 -0.87 -23.60
C LYS A 981 -20.29 -2.28 -23.18
N SER A 982 -20.64 -3.13 -24.15
CA SER A 982 -20.82 -4.57 -23.92
C SER A 982 -19.49 -5.21 -23.52
N ARG A 983 -19.55 -6.12 -22.54
CA ARG A 983 -18.40 -6.89 -22.04
C ARG A 983 -18.56 -8.39 -22.33
N ASP A 984 -19.50 -8.73 -23.19
CA ASP A 984 -19.99 -10.11 -23.32
C ASP A 984 -19.06 -10.98 -24.16
N LYS A 985 -18.25 -10.36 -25.02
CA LYS A 985 -17.25 -11.05 -25.88
C LYS A 985 -15.83 -10.68 -25.49
N HIS A 986 -14.89 -11.63 -25.47
CA HIS A 986 -13.47 -11.34 -25.18
C HIS A 986 -12.80 -10.40 -26.20
N THR A 987 -13.34 -10.30 -27.41
CA THR A 987 -12.86 -9.42 -28.49
C THR A 987 -12.83 -7.95 -28.11
N HIS A 988 -13.59 -7.52 -27.10
CA HIS A 988 -13.55 -6.14 -26.61
C HIS A 988 -12.15 -5.68 -26.17
N HIS A 989 -11.30 -6.61 -25.69
CA HIS A 989 -9.91 -6.31 -25.33
C HIS A 989 -9.05 -5.96 -26.55
N ALA A 990 -9.29 -6.62 -27.70
CA ALA A 990 -8.60 -6.28 -28.95
C ALA A 990 -9.12 -4.96 -29.53
N ILE A 991 -10.42 -4.65 -29.38
CA ILE A 991 -10.98 -3.34 -29.75
C ILE A 991 -10.33 -2.22 -28.92
N ASP A 992 -10.20 -2.42 -27.61
CA ASP A 992 -9.52 -1.46 -26.74
C ASP A 992 -8.05 -1.27 -27.15
N ALA A 993 -7.34 -2.36 -27.45
CA ALA A 993 -5.98 -2.29 -27.98
C ALA A 993 -5.90 -1.53 -29.32
N ALA A 994 -6.87 -1.70 -30.21
CA ALA A 994 -6.95 -0.94 -31.45
C ALA A 994 -7.13 0.56 -31.19
N VAL A 995 -8.05 0.94 -30.29
CA VAL A 995 -8.23 2.34 -29.86
C VAL A 995 -6.92 2.91 -29.32
N LEU A 996 -6.18 2.16 -28.49
CA LEU A 996 -4.89 2.60 -27.94
C LEU A 996 -3.84 2.91 -29.02
N THR A 997 -3.84 2.21 -30.15
CA THR A 997 -2.91 2.53 -31.26
C THR A 997 -3.23 3.84 -31.97
N MET A 998 -4.52 4.24 -31.98
CA MET A 998 -4.99 5.46 -32.62
C MET A 998 -4.87 6.70 -31.73
N ILE A 999 -4.77 6.53 -30.40
CA ILE A 999 -4.61 7.66 -29.48
C ILE A 999 -3.26 8.35 -29.74
N PRO A 1000 -3.25 9.69 -29.91
CA PRO A 1000 -1.99 10.40 -30.05
C PRO A 1000 -1.10 10.26 -28.80
N THR A 1001 0.18 9.99 -29.02
CA THR A 1001 1.16 9.84 -27.94
C THR A 1001 1.75 11.15 -27.47
N ASN A 1002 1.71 12.20 -28.30
CA ASN A 1002 2.02 13.57 -27.89
C ASN A 1002 0.95 14.08 -26.90
N SER A 1003 1.37 14.56 -25.73
CA SER A 1003 0.45 14.98 -24.66
C SER A 1003 -0.34 16.22 -25.02
N SER A 1004 0.33 17.27 -25.51
CA SER A 1004 -0.31 18.54 -25.88
C SER A 1004 -1.36 18.37 -26.98
N TYR A 1005 -1.07 17.59 -28.01
CA TYR A 1005 -2.03 17.35 -29.09
C TYR A 1005 -3.24 16.53 -28.61
N ARG A 1006 -2.99 15.50 -27.79
CA ARG A 1006 -4.07 14.73 -27.16
C ARG A 1006 -4.94 15.64 -26.28
N GLU A 1007 -4.33 16.56 -25.55
CA GLU A 1007 -5.00 17.57 -24.72
C GLU A 1007 -5.86 18.52 -25.54
N GLU A 1008 -5.33 19.02 -26.65
CA GLU A 1008 -6.03 19.91 -27.59
C GLU A 1008 -7.26 19.22 -28.19
N VAL A 1009 -7.12 17.99 -28.68
CA VAL A 1009 -8.24 17.20 -29.22
C VAL A 1009 -9.33 16.97 -28.17
N LEU A 1010 -8.94 16.64 -26.94
CA LEU A 1010 -9.89 16.48 -25.84
C LEU A 1010 -10.58 17.81 -25.50
N LYS A 1011 -9.85 18.94 -25.51
CA LYS A 1011 -10.40 20.26 -25.26
C LYS A 1011 -11.41 20.67 -26.34
N GLU A 1012 -11.06 20.52 -27.62
CA GLU A 1012 -11.97 20.77 -28.75
C GLU A 1012 -13.24 19.90 -28.63
N TYR A 1013 -13.07 18.60 -28.32
CA TYR A 1013 -14.18 17.68 -28.09
C TYR A 1013 -15.04 18.13 -26.91
N TYR A 1014 -14.46 18.49 -25.78
CA TYR A 1014 -15.23 18.93 -24.62
C TYR A 1014 -16.02 20.22 -24.86
N ILE A 1015 -15.42 21.20 -25.55
CA ILE A 1015 -16.12 22.43 -25.94
C ILE A 1015 -17.32 22.10 -26.82
N ALA A 1016 -17.16 21.21 -27.80
CA ALA A 1016 -18.25 20.83 -28.69
C ALA A 1016 -19.34 20.02 -27.96
N VAL A 1017 -18.99 19.19 -26.96
CA VAL A 1017 -19.99 18.49 -26.12
C VAL A 1017 -20.75 19.49 -25.24
N GLU A 1018 -20.04 20.42 -24.58
CA GLU A 1018 -20.62 21.44 -23.72
C GLU A 1018 -21.60 22.35 -24.49
N ASN A 1019 -21.24 22.71 -25.72
CA ASN A 1019 -22.08 23.52 -26.62
C ASN A 1019 -23.14 22.71 -27.39
N LYS A 1020 -23.20 21.39 -27.20
CA LYS A 1020 -24.07 20.47 -27.96
C LYS A 1020 -23.89 20.59 -29.49
N ASP A 1021 -22.69 20.92 -29.95
CA ASP A 1021 -22.35 21.15 -31.36
C ASP A 1021 -21.96 19.82 -32.04
N LYS A 1022 -22.97 19.12 -32.58
CA LYS A 1022 -22.76 17.85 -33.29
C LYS A 1022 -21.88 18.00 -34.54
N ARG A 1023 -21.92 19.15 -35.23
CA ARG A 1023 -21.12 19.36 -36.44
C ARG A 1023 -19.63 19.38 -36.10
N LYS A 1024 -19.25 20.12 -35.05
CA LYS A 1024 -17.85 20.11 -34.57
C LYS A 1024 -17.39 18.75 -34.09
N MET A 1025 -18.27 17.96 -33.45
CA MET A 1025 -17.97 16.56 -33.09
C MET A 1025 -17.62 15.72 -34.32
N ASP A 1026 -18.42 15.84 -35.37
CA ASP A 1026 -18.23 15.11 -36.63
C ASP A 1026 -16.98 15.57 -37.38
N ASP A 1027 -16.72 16.88 -37.39
CA ASP A 1027 -15.51 17.46 -38.00
C ASP A 1027 -14.25 17.01 -37.28
N LEU A 1028 -14.28 16.96 -35.93
CA LEU A 1028 -13.22 16.36 -35.11
C LEU A 1028 -12.99 14.90 -35.45
N ARG A 1029 -14.07 14.11 -35.57
CA ARG A 1029 -13.98 12.69 -35.96
C ARG A 1029 -13.33 12.54 -37.33
N LYS A 1030 -13.72 13.35 -38.32
CA LYS A 1030 -13.13 13.36 -39.67
C LYS A 1030 -11.66 13.83 -39.67
N LYS A 1031 -11.28 14.74 -38.77
CA LYS A 1031 -9.89 15.22 -38.59
C LYS A 1031 -8.98 14.13 -38.02
N MET A 1032 -9.51 13.32 -37.11
CA MET A 1032 -8.76 12.27 -36.39
C MET A 1032 -8.66 10.94 -37.13
N ILE A 1033 -9.65 10.60 -37.93
CA ILE A 1033 -9.73 9.33 -38.66
C ILE A 1033 -9.29 9.57 -40.12
N PRO A 1034 -8.45 8.71 -40.72
CA PRO A 1034 -8.05 8.86 -42.12
C PRO A 1034 -9.26 8.85 -43.06
N PRO A 1035 -9.17 9.56 -44.20
CA PRO A 1035 -10.13 9.40 -45.28
C PRO A 1035 -10.30 7.90 -45.61
N PHE A 1036 -11.55 7.44 -45.76
CA PHE A 1036 -11.91 6.04 -46.08
C PHE A 1036 -11.69 4.98 -44.99
N PHE A 1037 -11.25 5.34 -43.78
CA PHE A 1037 -11.16 4.39 -42.67
C PHE A 1037 -12.53 4.14 -42.02
N ASN A 1038 -13.06 2.93 -42.19
CA ASN A 1038 -14.35 2.53 -41.62
C ASN A 1038 -14.17 1.78 -40.28
N VAL A 1039 -14.54 2.45 -39.19
CA VAL A 1039 -14.46 1.93 -37.81
C VAL A 1039 -15.37 0.72 -37.61
N GLN A 1040 -16.59 0.74 -38.15
CA GLN A 1040 -17.53 -0.38 -38.02
C GLN A 1040 -17.04 -1.62 -38.77
N SER A 1041 -16.40 -1.43 -39.93
CA SER A 1041 -15.74 -2.51 -40.65
C SER A 1041 -14.60 -3.11 -39.81
N LEU A 1042 -13.79 -2.28 -39.14
CA LEU A 1042 -12.71 -2.76 -38.28
C LEU A 1042 -13.26 -3.52 -37.08
N ILE A 1043 -14.32 -3.04 -36.42
CA ILE A 1043 -14.98 -3.76 -35.32
C ILE A 1043 -15.45 -5.13 -35.80
N LYS A 1044 -16.17 -5.18 -36.93
CA LYS A 1044 -16.66 -6.44 -37.51
C LYS A 1044 -15.53 -7.40 -37.86
N GLU A 1045 -14.42 -6.87 -38.39
CA GLU A 1045 -13.22 -7.65 -38.70
C GLU A 1045 -12.55 -8.19 -37.42
N ILE A 1046 -12.40 -7.36 -36.38
CA ILE A 1046 -11.90 -7.78 -35.07
C ILE A 1046 -12.81 -8.88 -34.50
N GLU A 1047 -14.12 -8.69 -34.51
CA GLU A 1047 -15.05 -9.68 -33.97
C GLU A 1047 -15.04 -11.01 -34.72
N SER A 1048 -14.82 -11.00 -36.04
CA SER A 1048 -14.86 -12.20 -36.89
C SER A 1048 -13.53 -12.94 -37.01
N THR A 1049 -12.40 -12.25 -36.88
CA THR A 1049 -11.07 -12.82 -37.20
C THR A 1049 -10.06 -12.79 -36.05
N THR A 1050 -10.40 -12.19 -34.91
CA THR A 1050 -9.47 -12.11 -33.77
C THR A 1050 -9.23 -13.48 -33.17
N LEU A 1051 -7.96 -13.87 -33.10
CA LEU A 1051 -7.54 -15.11 -32.48
C LEU A 1051 -7.58 -14.97 -30.95
N ILE A 1052 -8.34 -15.85 -30.30
CA ILE A 1052 -8.43 -15.93 -28.84
C ILE A 1052 -7.57 -17.11 -28.37
N VAL A 1053 -6.42 -16.82 -27.77
CA VAL A 1053 -5.54 -17.84 -27.18
C VAL A 1053 -5.89 -18.02 -25.72
N ASN A 1054 -6.37 -19.20 -25.32
CA ASN A 1054 -6.49 -19.55 -23.91
C ASN A 1054 -5.17 -20.14 -23.39
N TYR A 1055 -4.37 -19.32 -22.71
CA TYR A 1055 -3.08 -19.67 -22.15
C TYR A 1055 -3.24 -20.32 -20.76
N GLN A 1056 -3.71 -21.57 -20.77
CA GLN A 1056 -3.65 -22.46 -19.60
C GLN A 1056 -2.40 -23.34 -19.68
N LYS A 1057 -1.67 -23.47 -18.57
CA LYS A 1057 -0.77 -24.62 -18.45
C LYS A 1057 -1.68 -25.79 -18.16
N ASP A 1058 -1.79 -26.74 -19.08
CA ASP A 1058 -2.33 -28.06 -18.78
C ASP A 1058 -1.49 -28.69 -17.67
N LYS A 1059 -1.88 -28.39 -16.43
CA LYS A 1059 -1.50 -29.14 -15.25
C LYS A 1059 -2.61 -30.14 -14.99
N ILE A 1060 -2.99 -30.91 -16.00
CA ILE A 1060 -3.36 -32.30 -15.76
C ILE A 1060 -2.03 -33.00 -15.43
N LEU A 1061 -1.46 -32.69 -14.26
CA LEU A 1061 -0.58 -33.62 -13.59
C LEU A 1061 -1.44 -34.87 -13.43
N GLN A 1062 -1.00 -35.99 -14.01
CA GLN A 1062 -1.57 -37.33 -13.84
C GLN A 1062 -2.57 -37.36 -12.69
N GLN A 1063 -3.84 -37.60 -13.00
CA GLN A 1063 -4.90 -37.73 -12.02
C GLN A 1063 -4.50 -38.84 -11.05
N THR A 1064 -3.81 -38.49 -9.96
CA THR A 1064 -3.53 -39.43 -8.89
C THR A 1064 -4.85 -39.65 -8.19
N SER A 1065 -5.55 -40.71 -8.56
CA SER A 1065 -6.71 -41.21 -7.82
C SER A 1065 -6.23 -41.54 -6.41
N ARG A 1066 -6.61 -40.70 -5.44
CA ARG A 1066 -6.33 -40.98 -4.04
C ARG A 1066 -7.62 -41.39 -3.38
N THR A 1067 -7.74 -42.69 -3.11
CA THR A 1067 -8.85 -43.26 -2.36
C THR A 1067 -9.03 -42.51 -1.04
N VAL A 1068 -10.13 -41.79 -0.92
CA VAL A 1068 -10.45 -40.99 0.26
C VAL A 1068 -10.80 -41.94 1.40
N ARG A 1069 -10.09 -41.79 2.53
CA ARG A 1069 -10.37 -42.55 3.75
C ARG A 1069 -10.88 -41.63 4.84
N LYS A 1070 -12.07 -41.91 5.39
CA LYS A 1070 -12.61 -41.23 6.58
C LYS A 1070 -12.55 -42.20 7.75
N ARG A 1071 -11.84 -41.82 8.83
CA ARG A 1071 -11.57 -42.70 10.00
C ARG A 1071 -10.97 -44.08 9.61
N GLY A 1072 -10.12 -44.11 8.58
CA GLY A 1072 -9.46 -45.34 8.11
C GLY A 1072 -10.25 -46.17 7.10
N LYS A 1073 -11.56 -45.93 6.92
CA LYS A 1073 -12.41 -46.64 5.94
C LYS A 1073 -12.45 -45.90 4.61
N ILE A 1074 -12.27 -46.64 3.52
CA ILE A 1074 -12.45 -46.16 2.14
C ILE A 1074 -13.88 -45.63 2.00
N GLN A 1075 -14.02 -44.42 1.47
CA GLN A 1075 -15.31 -43.86 1.14
C GLN A 1075 -15.66 -44.29 -0.28
N TYR A 1076 -16.93 -44.60 -0.53
CA TYR A 1076 -17.42 -44.96 -1.84
C TYR A 1076 -18.46 -43.94 -2.29
N VAL A 1077 -18.50 -43.64 -3.58
CA VAL A 1077 -19.54 -42.86 -4.24
C VAL A 1077 -20.09 -43.63 -5.41
N LYS A 1078 -21.38 -43.43 -5.67
CA LYS A 1078 -21.99 -43.97 -6.88
C LYS A 1078 -21.48 -43.18 -8.09
N ASN A 1079 -20.95 -43.88 -9.10
CA ASN A 1079 -20.65 -43.30 -10.39
C ASN A 1079 -21.96 -42.95 -11.13
N LYS A 1080 -21.86 -42.37 -12.33
CA LYS A 1080 -23.04 -41.99 -13.16
C LYS A 1080 -23.91 -43.20 -13.55
N GLN A 1081 -23.37 -44.41 -13.45
CA GLN A 1081 -24.02 -45.69 -13.70
C GLN A 1081 -24.63 -46.32 -12.44
N GLY A 1082 -24.51 -45.67 -11.27
CA GLY A 1082 -25.09 -46.15 -10.01
C GLY A 1082 -24.22 -47.13 -9.22
N GLU A 1083 -23.01 -47.45 -9.70
CA GLU A 1083 -22.08 -48.40 -9.07
C GLU A 1083 -21.18 -47.72 -8.03
N PHE A 1084 -20.97 -48.36 -6.89
CA PHE A 1084 -20.11 -47.84 -5.83
C PHE A 1084 -18.63 -47.93 -6.21
N THR A 1085 -18.02 -46.79 -6.48
CA THR A 1085 -16.58 -46.64 -6.75
C THR A 1085 -15.88 -45.93 -5.59
N PRO A 1086 -14.62 -46.24 -5.27
CA PRO A 1086 -13.89 -45.56 -4.21
C PRO A 1086 -13.75 -44.06 -4.53
N LEU A 1087 -14.17 -43.21 -3.58
CA LEU A 1087 -14.10 -41.74 -3.64
C LEU A 1087 -12.67 -41.22 -3.83
#